data_AF-A0AAD2CH03-F1
#
_entry.id   AF-A0AAD2CH03-F1
#
_cell.length_a   1.000
_cell.length_b   1.000
_cell.length_c   1.000
_cell.angle_alpha   90.00
_cell.angle_beta   90.00
_cell.angle_gamma   90.00
#
_symmetry.space_group_name_H-M   'P 1'
#
loop_
_entity.id
_entity.type
_entity.pdbx_description
1 polymer ?
#
loop_
_entity_poly.entity_id
_entity_poly.type
_entity_poly.pdbx_seq_one_letter_code
_entity_poly.pdbx_strand_id
1 'polypeptide(L)'
;MMQEGKEEDKESSPDNVYDEEENNNDNFQQTRDRDGQHIRRRHNNSNRDVIAEHNGDDWGPEVTKTVPAEAAVMDDDEGKMVYRGSHRGMIEDHMTENVFSLIYTAPVCSSAFWLGILVSLFQIAMPFLAILDLIVFSNDKNPLQVPNSVSLQVRIIGVMALILSVSQFWDFMEALNRLERGPAEFMSTPPGATCWKFYLAYTLQFIMGTLFHITIFTLVVQSTTVVGMFLNFAALEFITTVDDVTFALGKRGYFTNSIKTACDEVSDVIILRPQGGLVPRRIQLFVITAIELAMFTYIVLQELDGRFFCNQIETQFGDGFNTILPLFSGVYYYERQHREGRPVYWDTRKRAAFRYCENGDDGIFSFAESGYWVFNVLSNDIKSIDDMCTNYLSRSPDTKGYDILEQPPTSWLTKHRVTDTIEYVVDYMSLKCVDCSPANCNGECIDGGECACSGDQFGLHCQFTDPPCEETDFDQRTSPFSGAGIKYSSTYNLMRNSKNEVALAYHRPIYSYVNAEDEIDILMHFGRRYFLFYLNSSLIEGVNDTSEDIAILADYLGNEIHPYYDWIEPQFVTRTPEASLIPFHLPVFVSDPIDVGTATDNASPMGLSWSRINRVELDTENYFDMFLIGGHIDTVLLCATCSKVSPCLNQGVCDGDQRCQCTLGHVGRQCEADCWEDPGNGLCPRCFLEYGWDNKCQDCFWDSKALDCPDCRNDPFASDCIDCFGNITSPGCKGEGRNGTAVVGLQRRYG
;
A
#
# COMPACT_ATOMS: atom_id res chain seq x y z
N MET A 1 9.54 24.26 1.63
CA MET A 1 10.92 24.32 2.15
C MET A 1 11.21 23.00 2.81
N MET A 2 11.74 22.03 2.06
CA MET A 2 12.47 20.87 2.57
C MET A 2 13.45 20.53 1.44
N GLN A 3 14.72 20.51 1.80
CA GLN A 3 15.86 20.29 0.91
C GLN A 3 16.32 18.85 1.14
N GLU A 4 16.41 18.09 0.06
CA GLU A 4 16.92 16.72 0.01
C GLU A 4 18.38 16.67 0.48
N GLY A 5 18.68 15.77 1.42
CA GLY A 5 20.03 15.34 1.74
C GLY A 5 20.34 14.05 0.99
N LYS A 6 21.13 14.16 -0.09
CA LYS A 6 21.83 13.04 -0.71
C LYS A 6 23.08 12.75 0.10
N GLU A 7 23.19 11.54 0.63
CA GLU A 7 24.46 10.98 1.13
C GLU A 7 24.95 9.95 0.10
N GLU A 8 26.13 10.24 -0.47
CA GLU A 8 26.93 9.34 -1.27
C GLU A 8 27.80 8.51 -0.33
N ASP A 9 27.72 7.17 -0.41
CA ASP A 9 28.77 6.30 0.13
C ASP A 9 29.42 5.48 -1.00
N LYS A 10 30.73 5.70 -1.11
CA LYS A 10 31.70 4.95 -1.90
C LYS A 10 32.56 4.11 -0.95
N GLU A 11 33.09 3.02 -1.52
CA GLU A 11 34.18 2.17 -1.00
C GLU A 11 33.78 1.23 0.16
N SER A 12 34.16 -0.04 0.22
CA SER A 12 35.26 -0.80 -0.40
C SER A 12 35.06 -2.30 -0.13
N SER A 13 35.55 -3.15 -1.02
CA SER A 13 35.76 -4.59 -0.77
C SER A 13 36.66 -4.85 0.45
N PRO A 14 36.60 -6.06 1.00
CA PRO A 14 37.87 -6.72 1.32
C PRO A 14 37.94 -8.18 0.87
N ASP A 15 39.18 -8.51 0.51
CA ASP A 15 39.70 -9.81 0.13
C ASP A 15 39.70 -10.85 1.27
N ASN A 16 39.72 -12.11 0.82
CA ASN A 16 39.99 -13.33 1.57
C ASN A 16 41.27 -13.29 2.41
N VAL A 17 41.19 -13.79 3.64
CA VAL A 17 42.33 -14.40 4.37
C VAL A 17 41.82 -15.60 5.18
N TYR A 18 42.46 -16.76 4.96
CA TYR A 18 42.37 -18.00 5.74
C TYR A 18 43.03 -17.83 7.12
N ASP A 19 42.55 -18.57 8.13
CA ASP A 19 43.33 -19.34 9.14
C ASP A 19 42.37 -19.75 10.28
N GLU A 20 42.09 -21.05 10.41
CA GLU A 20 42.72 -22.02 11.33
C GLU A 20 41.99 -22.18 12.67
N GLU A 21 41.87 -23.45 13.03
CA GLU A 21 41.29 -24.03 14.23
C GLU A 21 41.82 -23.40 15.53
N GLU A 22 40.96 -23.23 16.54
CA GLU A 22 41.28 -23.78 17.87
C GLU A 22 40.05 -23.91 18.78
N ASN A 23 39.89 -25.14 19.28
CA ASN A 23 39.08 -25.49 20.44
C ASN A 23 39.45 -24.62 21.65
N ASN A 24 38.46 -24.17 22.42
CA ASN A 24 38.53 -24.31 23.88
C ASN A 24 37.15 -24.20 24.55
N ASN A 25 36.76 -25.31 25.15
CA ASN A 25 35.91 -25.35 26.33
C ASN A 25 36.51 -24.45 27.43
N ASP A 26 35.66 -23.70 28.13
CA ASP A 26 35.80 -23.69 29.59
C ASP A 26 34.51 -23.28 30.31
N ASN A 27 34.17 -24.12 31.28
CA ASN A 27 33.15 -23.93 32.29
C ASN A 27 33.51 -22.76 33.21
N PHE A 28 32.54 -21.94 33.60
CA PHE A 28 32.64 -21.16 34.83
C PHE A 28 31.33 -21.21 35.64
N GLN A 29 31.31 -22.14 36.60
CA GLN A 29 30.51 -22.04 37.82
C GLN A 29 31.35 -21.34 38.90
N GLN A 30 30.79 -20.32 39.57
CA GLN A 30 30.96 -20.04 41.03
C GLN A 30 30.10 -18.82 41.42
N THR A 31 29.00 -19.01 42.15
CA THR A 31 28.82 -18.90 43.62
C THR A 31 28.81 -17.47 44.21
N ARG A 32 27.65 -17.11 44.78
CA ARG A 32 27.41 -16.61 46.17
C ARG A 32 28.44 -15.67 46.80
N ASP A 33 28.02 -14.46 47.19
CA ASP A 33 27.48 -14.15 48.54
C ASP A 33 27.57 -12.64 48.90
N ARG A 34 26.60 -12.23 49.74
CA ARG A 34 26.62 -11.18 50.80
C ARG A 34 26.23 -9.71 50.54
N ASP A 35 25.25 -9.32 51.38
CA ASP A 35 25.11 -8.10 52.22
C ASP A 35 25.16 -6.74 51.51
N GLY A 36 24.14 -5.89 51.50
CA GLY A 36 23.24 -5.50 52.59
C GLY A 36 23.66 -4.11 53.08
N GLN A 37 22.88 -3.05 52.82
CA GLN A 37 22.84 -1.87 53.69
C GLN A 37 21.68 -0.90 53.41
N HIS A 38 20.96 -0.62 54.50
CA HIS A 38 20.00 0.45 54.71
C HIS A 38 20.61 1.85 54.50
N ILE A 39 19.84 2.78 53.90
CA ILE A 39 20.01 4.21 54.12
C ILE A 39 18.66 4.85 54.51
N ARG A 40 18.56 5.20 55.80
CA ARG A 40 17.65 6.18 56.40
C ARG A 40 18.46 7.47 56.65
N ARG A 41 18.00 8.63 56.19
CA ARG A 41 18.30 9.97 56.78
C ARG A 41 17.11 10.88 56.50
N ARG A 42 16.25 11.20 57.49
CA ARG A 42 16.32 12.24 58.54
C ARG A 42 16.15 13.68 58.04
N HIS A 43 15.08 14.28 58.58
CA HIS A 43 14.75 15.70 58.73
C HIS A 43 15.91 16.67 58.85
N ASN A 44 15.67 17.91 58.38
CA ASN A 44 15.95 19.10 59.18
C ASN A 44 14.98 20.25 58.83
N ASN A 45 14.25 20.68 59.87
CA ASN A 45 13.66 22.02 60.00
C ASN A 45 14.77 23.05 60.20
N SER A 46 14.59 24.27 59.69
CA SER A 46 15.27 25.46 60.19
C SER A 46 14.41 26.69 59.94
N ASN A 47 13.87 27.23 61.04
CA ASN A 47 13.36 28.59 61.17
C ASN A 47 14.41 29.63 60.73
N ARG A 48 13.95 30.76 60.19
CA ARG A 48 14.59 32.07 60.39
C ARG A 48 13.56 33.18 60.18
N ASP A 49 13.16 33.78 61.30
CA ASP A 49 12.62 35.13 61.38
C ASP A 49 13.77 36.13 61.18
N VAL A 50 13.55 37.19 60.38
CA VAL A 50 14.21 38.49 60.56
C VAL A 50 13.22 39.61 60.20
N ILE A 51 13.07 40.50 61.17
CA ILE A 51 12.31 41.76 61.21
C ILE A 51 13.00 42.82 60.33
N ALA A 52 12.22 43.64 59.61
CA ALA A 52 12.61 45.01 59.28
C ALA A 52 11.37 45.89 59.06
N GLU A 53 11.17 46.82 59.98
CA GLU A 53 10.23 47.95 59.91
C GLU A 53 10.71 49.00 58.89
N HIS A 54 9.80 49.59 58.11
CA HIS A 54 9.96 50.98 57.69
C HIS A 54 8.61 51.67 57.50
N ASN A 55 8.42 52.73 58.30
CA ASN A 55 7.35 53.72 58.21
C ASN A 55 7.57 54.64 57.00
N GLY A 56 6.47 55.18 56.46
CA GLY A 56 6.49 56.28 55.50
C GLY A 56 5.07 56.75 55.20
N ASP A 57 4.59 57.71 56.00
CA ASP A 57 3.38 58.48 55.77
C ASP A 57 3.43 59.27 54.46
N ASP A 58 2.32 59.36 53.72
CA ASP A 58 1.98 60.59 52.99
C ASP A 58 0.47 60.72 52.76
N TRP A 59 -0.04 61.93 52.99
CA TRP A 59 -1.46 62.32 52.95
C TRP A 59 -1.77 63.09 51.66
N GLY A 60 -2.90 62.81 51.00
CA GLY A 60 -3.42 63.61 49.88
C GLY A 60 -4.91 63.38 49.61
N PRO A 61 -5.68 64.38 49.14
CA PRO A 61 -7.03 64.64 49.64
C PRO A 61 -8.16 63.97 48.86
N GLU A 62 -9.21 63.65 49.62
CA GLU A 62 -10.47 63.04 49.24
C GLU A 62 -11.43 64.07 48.64
N VAL A 63 -12.00 63.77 47.47
CA VAL A 63 -13.05 64.57 46.81
C VAL A 63 -14.40 63.90 47.08
N THR A 64 -15.18 64.48 47.99
CA THR A 64 -16.55 64.06 48.30
C THR A 64 -17.53 64.44 47.18
N LYS A 65 -18.19 63.46 46.57
CA LYS A 65 -19.44 63.64 45.83
C LYS A 65 -20.60 63.04 46.62
N THR A 66 -21.61 63.86 46.87
CA THR A 66 -22.86 63.53 47.54
C THR A 66 -23.77 62.69 46.65
N VAL A 67 -24.30 61.60 47.18
CA VAL A 67 -25.40 60.79 46.61
C VAL A 67 -26.57 60.81 47.60
N PRO A 68 -27.84 60.83 47.16
CA PRO A 68 -28.99 61.05 48.03
C PRO A 68 -29.32 59.81 48.88
N ALA A 69 -29.79 60.08 50.09
CA ALA A 69 -30.11 59.10 51.12
C ALA A 69 -31.41 58.33 50.82
N GLU A 70 -31.30 57.00 50.73
CA GLU A 70 -32.40 56.07 51.00
C GLU A 70 -31.93 55.03 52.03
N ALA A 71 -32.57 55.10 53.21
CA ALA A 71 -32.63 54.15 54.32
C ALA A 71 -31.43 53.19 54.55
N ALA A 72 -30.40 53.67 55.25
CA ALA A 72 -29.42 52.84 55.94
C ALA A 72 -29.81 52.66 57.41
N VAL A 73 -29.90 51.41 57.88
CA VAL A 73 -29.99 51.07 59.31
C VAL A 73 -28.57 50.83 59.81
N MET A 74 -28.12 51.63 60.79
CA MET A 74 -26.82 51.47 61.45
C MET A 74 -26.86 50.28 62.42
N ASP A 75 -25.86 49.41 62.33
CA ASP A 75 -25.53 48.38 63.32
C ASP A 75 -24.23 48.83 64.02
N ASP A 76 -24.26 48.94 65.34
CA ASP A 76 -23.48 49.93 66.10
C ASP A 76 -22.03 49.54 66.49
N ASP A 77 -21.44 48.45 65.98
CA ASP A 77 -20.14 47.98 66.55
C ASP A 77 -18.93 47.89 65.60
N GLU A 78 -19.01 48.14 64.29
CA GLU A 78 -17.79 48.12 63.42
C GLU A 78 -17.74 49.12 62.26
N GLY A 79 -18.63 50.13 62.19
CA GLY A 79 -18.53 51.20 61.17
C GLY A 79 -18.55 50.73 59.70
N LYS A 80 -18.85 49.45 59.43
CA LYS A 80 -19.09 48.92 58.09
C LYS A 80 -20.58 48.99 57.78
N MET A 81 -20.94 49.79 56.78
CA MET A 81 -22.27 49.74 56.16
C MET A 81 -22.49 48.34 55.59
N VAL A 82 -23.26 47.50 56.29
CA VAL A 82 -23.74 46.22 55.77
C VAL A 82 -25.07 46.48 55.06
N TYR A 83 -25.04 46.56 53.74
CA TYR A 83 -26.26 46.54 52.92
C TYR A 83 -26.95 45.18 53.09
N ARG A 84 -27.98 45.13 53.94
CA ARG A 84 -28.84 43.95 54.15
C ARG A 84 -29.90 43.82 53.05
N GLY A 85 -29.49 43.95 51.79
CA GLY A 85 -30.29 43.59 50.64
C GLY A 85 -30.12 42.11 50.35
N SER A 86 -31.20 41.41 50.00
CA SER A 86 -31.21 40.00 49.58
C SER A 86 -30.47 39.78 48.24
N HIS A 87 -29.21 40.22 48.14
CA HIS A 87 -28.30 39.87 47.06
C HIS A 87 -27.83 38.43 47.30
N ARG A 88 -28.55 37.48 46.71
CA ARG A 88 -28.05 36.11 46.53
C ARG A 88 -26.63 36.18 45.95
N GLY A 89 -25.67 35.67 46.71
CA GLY A 89 -24.22 35.60 46.46
C GLY A 89 -23.74 35.90 45.04
N MET A 90 -23.37 37.15 44.79
CA MET A 90 -22.44 37.48 43.71
C MET A 90 -21.03 37.21 44.21
N ILE A 91 -20.21 36.54 43.41
CA ILE A 91 -18.80 36.29 43.70
C ILE A 91 -18.00 37.22 42.79
N GLU A 92 -17.07 37.98 43.38
CA GLU A 92 -16.06 38.71 42.64
C GLU A 92 -15.08 37.70 42.03
N ASP A 93 -15.03 37.64 40.70
CA ASP A 93 -14.15 36.76 39.94
C ASP A 93 -13.26 37.64 39.05
N HIS A 94 -11.96 37.36 38.98
CA HIS A 94 -11.08 38.12 38.10
C HIS A 94 -11.30 37.69 36.65
N MET A 95 -11.07 38.62 35.70
CA MET A 95 -11.05 38.26 34.29
C MET A 95 -9.93 37.23 34.03
N THR A 96 -10.20 36.24 33.18
CA THR A 96 -9.19 35.22 32.82
C THR A 96 -7.99 35.89 32.15
N GLU A 97 -6.79 35.63 32.66
CA GLU A 97 -5.54 36.22 32.18
C GLU A 97 -5.05 35.52 30.91
N ASN A 98 -5.79 35.65 29.81
CA ASN A 98 -5.47 35.04 28.52
C ASN A 98 -5.58 36.05 27.37
N VAL A 99 -5.14 35.61 26.19
CA VAL A 99 -5.12 36.45 25.00
C VAL A 99 -6.52 36.85 24.51
N PHE A 100 -7.53 36.00 24.72
CA PHE A 100 -8.90 36.31 24.34
C PHE A 100 -9.47 37.48 25.15
N SER A 101 -9.15 37.55 26.45
CA SER A 101 -9.46 38.71 27.27
C SER A 101 -8.80 39.99 26.75
N LEU A 102 -7.57 39.89 26.24
CA LEU A 102 -6.84 41.02 25.65
C LEU A 102 -7.53 41.53 24.36
N ILE A 103 -8.03 40.63 23.50
CA ILE A 103 -8.80 41.00 22.30
C ILE A 103 -10.08 41.77 22.69
N TYR A 104 -10.71 41.37 23.79
CA TYR A 104 -11.93 41.99 24.27
C TYR A 104 -11.71 43.40 24.83
N THR A 105 -10.71 43.59 25.70
CA THR A 105 -10.49 44.84 26.44
C THR A 105 -9.68 45.89 25.66
N ALA A 106 -8.70 45.46 24.86
CA ALA A 106 -7.75 46.39 24.23
C ALA A 106 -8.42 47.26 23.15
N PRO A 107 -7.98 48.51 22.94
CA PRO A 107 -8.48 49.36 21.85
C PRO A 107 -8.31 48.73 20.48
N VAL A 108 -9.26 48.97 19.56
CA VAL A 108 -9.15 48.47 18.17
C VAL A 108 -7.88 49.05 17.55
N CYS A 109 -7.16 48.23 16.79
CA CYS A 109 -5.87 48.59 16.16
C CYS A 109 -4.71 48.87 17.12
N SER A 110 -4.87 48.65 18.43
CA SER A 110 -3.73 48.67 19.35
C SER A 110 -2.78 47.49 19.08
N SER A 111 -1.51 47.64 19.51
CA SER A 111 -0.53 46.54 19.42
C SER A 111 -0.96 45.30 20.22
N ALA A 112 -1.65 45.49 21.36
CA ALA A 112 -2.23 44.42 22.17
C ALA A 112 -3.35 43.67 21.44
N PHE A 113 -4.25 44.39 20.76
CA PHE A 113 -5.31 43.78 19.97
C PHE A 113 -4.73 42.90 18.84
N TRP A 114 -3.75 43.41 18.09
CA TRP A 114 -3.11 42.65 17.02
C TRP A 114 -2.28 41.48 17.51
N LEU A 115 -1.57 41.62 18.64
CA LEU A 115 -0.89 40.49 19.27
C LEU A 115 -1.90 39.39 19.59
N GLY A 116 -3.06 39.76 20.14
CA GLY A 116 -4.05 38.77 20.51
C GLY A 116 -4.67 38.04 19.32
N ILE A 117 -5.00 38.78 18.25
CA ILE A 117 -5.46 38.19 16.99
C ILE A 117 -4.38 37.26 16.41
N LEU A 118 -3.11 37.68 16.37
CA LEU A 118 -2.02 36.87 15.83
C LEU A 118 -1.86 35.54 16.57
N VAL A 119 -1.85 35.57 17.90
CA VAL A 119 -1.71 34.35 18.74
C VAL A 119 -2.93 33.45 18.61
N SER A 120 -4.14 34.00 18.62
CA SER A 120 -5.37 33.20 18.42
C SER A 120 -5.42 32.54 17.04
N LEU A 121 -5.00 33.25 15.97
CA LEU A 121 -4.91 32.67 14.64
C LEU A 121 -3.84 31.59 14.56
N PHE A 122 -2.70 31.77 15.22
CA PHE A 122 -1.66 30.75 15.33
C PHE A 122 -2.19 29.49 16.05
N GLN A 123 -2.86 29.67 17.19
CA GLN A 123 -3.46 28.57 17.95
C GLN A 123 -4.61 27.87 17.21
N ILE A 124 -5.33 28.55 16.31
CA ILE A 124 -6.35 27.92 15.45
C ILE A 124 -5.69 27.18 14.28
N ALA A 125 -4.66 27.78 13.66
CA ALA A 125 -3.99 27.21 12.50
C ALA A 125 -3.32 25.87 12.80
N MET A 126 -2.70 25.72 13.98
CA MET A 126 -2.00 24.49 14.36
C MET A 126 -2.89 23.24 14.42
N PRO A 127 -3.97 23.17 15.22
CA PRO A 127 -4.87 22.01 15.25
C PRO A 127 -5.64 21.85 13.92
N PHE A 128 -5.90 22.94 13.20
CA PHE A 128 -6.50 22.84 11.86
C PHE A 128 -5.56 22.14 10.86
N LEU A 129 -4.29 22.53 10.82
CA LEU A 129 -3.28 21.86 10.00
C LEU A 129 -3.08 20.41 10.44
N ALA A 130 -3.09 20.14 11.74
CA ALA A 130 -3.06 18.76 12.25
C ALA A 130 -4.27 17.96 11.77
N ILE A 131 -5.49 18.49 11.82
CA ILE A 131 -6.68 17.79 11.31
C ILE A 131 -6.57 17.51 9.81
N LEU A 132 -6.06 18.46 9.01
CA LEU A 132 -5.86 18.26 7.57
C LEU A 132 -4.83 17.16 7.26
N ASP A 133 -3.81 17.01 8.10
CA ASP A 133 -2.79 15.96 7.97
C ASP A 133 -3.29 14.59 8.44
N LEU A 134 -4.04 14.57 9.54
CA LEU A 134 -4.56 13.34 10.15
C LEU A 134 -5.73 12.74 9.35
N ILE A 135 -6.53 13.54 8.65
CA ILE A 135 -7.69 13.07 7.88
C ILE A 135 -7.33 12.91 6.41
N VAL A 136 -7.28 11.67 5.94
CA VAL A 136 -7.05 11.36 4.52
C VAL A 136 -8.39 11.22 3.81
N PHE A 137 -8.87 12.33 3.28
CA PHE A 137 -10.14 12.42 2.54
C PHE A 137 -10.17 11.57 1.27
N SER A 138 -9.04 11.07 0.77
CA SER A 138 -8.99 10.17 -0.38
C SER A 138 -9.32 8.72 -0.04
N ASN A 139 -9.38 8.35 1.25
CA ASN A 139 -9.76 7.01 1.68
C ASN A 139 -11.22 6.99 2.12
N ASP A 140 -12.12 6.61 1.20
CA ASP A 140 -13.56 6.58 1.46
C ASP A 140 -13.98 5.62 2.59
N LYS A 141 -13.22 4.55 2.81
CA LYS A 141 -13.53 3.53 3.83
C LYS A 141 -13.02 3.90 5.21
N ASN A 142 -11.84 4.52 5.26
CA ASN A 142 -11.16 4.84 6.52
C ASN A 142 -10.48 6.21 6.48
N PRO A 143 -11.26 7.31 6.41
CA PRO A 143 -10.70 8.66 6.29
C PRO A 143 -9.94 9.10 7.55
N LEU A 144 -10.30 8.54 8.71
CA LEU A 144 -9.64 8.79 9.98
C LEU A 144 -8.41 7.91 10.19
N GLN A 145 -7.99 7.08 9.23
CA GLN A 145 -6.87 6.15 9.38
C GLN A 145 -6.94 5.35 10.70
N VAL A 146 -8.14 4.91 11.08
CA VAL A 146 -8.32 4.07 12.27
C VAL A 146 -7.48 2.81 12.06
N PRO A 147 -6.57 2.45 12.99
CA PRO A 147 -5.81 1.22 12.87
C PRO A 147 -6.75 0.02 12.85
N ASN A 148 -6.43 -1.00 12.07
CA ASN A 148 -7.38 -2.09 11.83
C ASN A 148 -7.78 -2.82 13.12
N SER A 149 -6.83 -2.94 14.07
CA SER A 149 -7.12 -3.33 15.44
C SER A 149 -5.97 -2.89 16.35
N VAL A 150 -6.28 -2.73 17.64
CA VAL A 150 -5.35 -2.27 18.67
C VAL A 150 -5.44 -3.16 19.89
N SER A 151 -4.35 -3.22 20.65
CA SER A 151 -4.32 -3.99 21.88
C SER A 151 -5.34 -3.49 22.90
N LEU A 152 -5.82 -4.40 23.76
CA LEU A 152 -6.75 -4.04 24.83
C LEU A 152 -6.20 -2.93 25.74
N GLN A 153 -4.88 -2.94 25.97
CA GLN A 153 -4.21 -1.91 26.77
C GLN A 153 -4.38 -0.51 26.14
N VAL A 154 -4.18 -0.40 24.83
CA VAL A 154 -4.36 0.86 24.09
C VAL A 154 -5.81 1.33 24.16
N ARG A 155 -6.79 0.42 24.04
CA ARG A 155 -8.23 0.76 24.15
C ARG A 155 -8.60 1.31 25.52
N ILE A 156 -8.13 0.67 26.59
CA ILE A 156 -8.37 1.12 27.97
C ILE A 156 -7.76 2.51 28.19
N ILE A 157 -6.53 2.69 27.73
CA ILE A 157 -5.83 3.98 27.85
C ILE A 157 -6.50 5.06 27.00
N GLY A 158 -7.01 4.73 25.81
CA GLY A 158 -7.80 5.62 24.97
C GLY A 158 -9.05 6.14 25.67
N VAL A 159 -9.82 5.26 26.32
CA VAL A 159 -10.98 5.67 27.14
C VAL A 159 -10.57 6.61 28.27
N MET A 160 -9.50 6.27 29.00
CA MET A 160 -8.99 7.11 30.09
C MET A 160 -8.56 8.48 29.58
N ALA A 161 -7.92 8.53 28.42
CA ALA A 161 -7.47 9.77 27.81
C ALA A 161 -8.60 10.66 27.30
N LEU A 162 -9.69 10.10 26.78
CA LEU A 162 -10.89 10.88 26.43
C LEU A 162 -11.55 11.47 27.69
N ILE A 163 -11.54 10.74 28.80
CA ILE A 163 -12.03 11.30 30.07
C ILE A 163 -11.12 12.47 30.53
N LEU A 164 -9.80 12.32 30.39
CA LEU A 164 -8.84 13.38 30.74
C LEU A 164 -8.91 14.57 29.77
N SER A 165 -9.15 14.35 28.48
CA SER A 165 -9.23 15.41 27.48
C SER A 165 -10.38 16.36 27.75
N VAL A 166 -11.52 15.86 28.25
CA VAL A 166 -12.64 16.71 28.67
C VAL A 166 -12.24 17.65 29.81
N SER A 167 -11.34 17.22 30.70
CA SER A 167 -10.83 18.09 31.77
C SER A 167 -9.90 19.20 31.25
N GLN A 168 -9.23 18.97 30.12
CA GLN A 168 -8.40 19.95 29.40
C GLN A 168 -9.24 20.91 28.55
N PHE A 169 -10.55 20.68 28.43
CA PHE A 169 -11.48 21.47 27.61
C PHE A 169 -11.88 22.82 28.23
N TRP A 170 -10.97 23.45 28.98
CA TRP A 170 -11.27 24.65 29.75
C TRP A 170 -11.65 25.84 28.86
N ASP A 171 -10.93 26.07 27.76
CA ASP A 171 -11.20 27.19 26.86
C ASP A 171 -12.57 27.13 26.19
N PHE A 172 -12.98 25.95 25.74
CA PHE A 172 -14.31 25.74 25.18
C PHE A 172 -15.39 26.02 26.22
N MET A 173 -15.23 25.46 27.42
CA MET A 173 -16.20 25.60 28.50
C MET A 173 -16.31 27.06 28.93
N GLU A 174 -15.19 27.76 29.10
CA GLU A 174 -15.16 29.17 29.46
C GLU A 174 -15.81 30.02 28.36
N ALA A 175 -15.45 29.80 27.10
CA ALA A 175 -16.05 30.48 25.96
C ALA A 175 -17.58 30.30 25.90
N LEU A 176 -18.07 29.06 26.07
CA LEU A 176 -19.52 28.80 26.06
C LEU A 176 -20.23 29.46 27.23
N ASN A 177 -19.67 29.36 28.46
CA ASN A 177 -20.22 30.01 29.64
C ASN A 177 -20.31 31.54 29.46
N ARG A 178 -19.34 32.14 28.75
CA ARG A 178 -19.32 33.58 28.46
C ARG A 178 -20.36 33.92 27.40
N LEU A 179 -20.40 33.17 26.30
CA LEU A 179 -21.38 33.37 25.22
C LEU A 179 -22.83 33.23 25.70
N GLU A 180 -23.12 32.27 26.59
CA GLU A 180 -24.46 32.06 27.16
C GLU A 180 -24.97 33.27 27.93
N ARG A 181 -24.10 33.94 28.68
CA ARG A 181 -24.45 35.12 29.50
C ARG A 181 -24.59 36.38 28.67
N GLY A 182 -23.88 36.44 27.54
CA GLY A 182 -23.89 37.57 26.64
C GLY A 182 -23.12 38.79 27.18
N PRO A 183 -23.02 39.85 26.37
CA PRO A 183 -22.18 41.01 26.65
C PRO A 183 -22.74 41.95 27.73
N ALA A 184 -24.04 41.86 28.05
CA ALA A 184 -24.72 42.80 28.94
C ALA A 184 -24.15 42.80 30.36
N GLU A 185 -23.72 41.65 30.84
CA GLU A 185 -23.09 41.48 32.17
C GLU A 185 -21.68 42.09 32.22
N PHE A 186 -21.06 42.33 31.05
CA PHE A 186 -19.68 42.76 30.91
C PHE A 186 -19.54 44.23 30.46
N MET A 187 -20.61 44.88 30.03
CA MET A 187 -20.55 46.24 29.47
C MET A 187 -20.28 47.35 30.50
N SER A 188 -20.16 47.05 31.80
CA SER A 188 -19.68 47.98 32.82
C SER A 188 -18.16 48.11 32.88
N THR A 189 -17.43 47.41 32.01
CA THR A 189 -15.96 47.27 32.03
C THR A 189 -15.27 48.23 31.01
N PRO A 190 -13.93 48.20 30.80
CA PRO A 190 -13.11 49.35 30.36
C PRO A 190 -13.52 49.99 29.03
N PRO A 191 -13.14 51.27 28.77
CA PRO A 191 -13.61 52.09 27.63
C PRO A 191 -13.33 51.53 26.23
N GLY A 192 -12.54 50.45 26.11
CA GLY A 192 -12.27 49.74 24.86
C GLY A 192 -13.20 48.56 24.55
N ALA A 193 -13.99 48.09 25.52
CA ALA A 193 -14.85 46.92 25.37
C ALA A 193 -16.10 47.23 24.52
N THR A 194 -16.29 46.48 23.43
CA THR A 194 -17.48 46.59 22.57
C THR A 194 -18.19 45.25 22.44
N CYS A 195 -19.50 45.28 22.17
CA CYS A 195 -20.32 44.08 21.99
C CYS A 195 -19.78 43.16 20.88
N TRP A 196 -19.28 43.71 19.77
CA TRP A 196 -18.74 42.89 18.69
C TRP A 196 -17.41 42.22 19.07
N LYS A 197 -16.55 42.89 19.86
CA LYS A 197 -15.29 42.30 20.35
C LYS A 197 -15.55 41.15 21.31
N PHE A 198 -16.58 41.29 22.15
CA PHE A 198 -17.03 40.22 23.03
C PHE A 198 -17.32 38.95 22.23
N TYR A 199 -18.20 39.05 21.22
CA TYR A 199 -18.52 37.90 20.39
C TYR A 199 -17.32 37.39 19.61
N LEU A 200 -16.48 38.27 19.06
CA LEU A 200 -15.28 37.85 18.33
C LEU A 200 -14.32 37.04 19.22
N ALA A 201 -13.94 37.58 20.39
CA ALA A 201 -12.99 36.95 21.29
C ALA A 201 -13.47 35.56 21.74
N TYR A 202 -14.70 35.47 22.23
CA TYR A 202 -15.22 34.20 22.74
C TYR A 202 -15.63 33.23 21.63
N THR A 203 -15.96 33.70 20.42
CA THR A 203 -16.13 32.80 19.26
C THR A 203 -14.80 32.21 18.81
N LEU A 204 -13.72 33.01 18.78
CA LEU A 204 -12.38 32.50 18.48
C LEU A 204 -11.92 31.47 19.52
N GLN A 205 -12.14 31.74 20.81
CA GLN A 205 -11.83 30.80 21.90
C GLN A 205 -12.66 29.51 21.78
N PHE A 206 -13.95 29.61 21.44
CA PHE A 206 -14.82 28.46 21.21
C PHE A 206 -14.35 27.59 20.02
N ILE A 207 -14.01 28.23 18.89
CA ILE A 207 -13.50 27.53 17.70
C ILE A 207 -12.18 26.84 18.02
N MET A 208 -11.25 27.55 18.67
CA MET A 208 -9.97 27.00 19.11
C MET A 208 -10.19 25.75 19.98
N GLY A 209 -10.96 25.87 21.06
CA GLY A 209 -11.26 24.74 21.95
C GLY A 209 -11.84 23.55 21.20
N THR A 210 -12.84 23.80 20.33
CA THR A 210 -13.47 22.75 19.51
C THR A 210 -12.48 22.04 18.59
N LEU A 211 -11.60 22.79 17.90
CA LEU A 211 -10.60 22.21 17.01
C LEU A 211 -9.61 21.34 17.78
N PHE A 212 -9.08 21.82 18.91
CA PHE A 212 -8.19 21.02 19.76
C PHE A 212 -8.82 19.71 20.18
N HIS A 213 -10.10 19.77 20.54
CA HIS A 213 -10.81 18.59 20.98
C HIS A 213 -11.01 17.55 19.87
N ILE A 214 -11.37 18.01 18.66
CA ILE A 214 -11.42 17.14 17.48
C ILE A 214 -10.03 16.54 17.21
N THR A 215 -8.96 17.33 17.29
CA THR A 215 -7.59 16.84 17.10
C THR A 215 -7.22 15.78 18.15
N ILE A 216 -7.50 16.01 19.43
CA ILE A 216 -7.23 15.02 20.50
C ILE A 216 -8.01 13.73 20.23
N PHE A 217 -9.30 13.83 19.90
CA PHE A 217 -10.13 12.66 19.61
C PHE A 217 -9.56 11.85 18.45
N THR A 218 -9.21 12.51 17.32
CA THR A 218 -8.61 11.85 16.16
C THR A 218 -7.26 11.19 16.51
N LEU A 219 -6.39 11.87 17.27
CA LEU A 219 -5.10 11.30 17.69
C LEU A 219 -5.25 10.10 18.63
N VAL A 220 -6.26 10.08 19.49
CA VAL A 220 -6.56 8.93 20.35
C VAL A 220 -7.04 7.75 19.50
N VAL A 221 -7.94 8.00 18.54
CA VAL A 221 -8.48 6.98 17.64
C VAL A 221 -7.38 6.37 16.76
N GLN A 222 -6.44 7.16 16.26
CA GLN A 222 -5.35 6.69 15.38
C GLN A 222 -4.20 6.00 16.12
N SER A 223 -4.16 6.07 17.45
CA SER A 223 -2.99 5.62 18.20
C SER A 223 -2.89 4.10 18.26
N THR A 224 -1.78 3.54 17.77
CA THR A 224 -1.48 2.11 17.88
C THR A 224 -0.70 1.76 19.15
N THR A 225 -0.12 2.76 19.84
CA THR A 225 0.71 2.56 21.03
C THR A 225 0.40 3.56 22.14
N VAL A 226 0.45 3.09 23.38
CA VAL A 226 0.21 3.93 24.57
C VAL A 226 1.17 5.12 24.64
N VAL A 227 2.45 4.91 24.30
CA VAL A 227 3.47 5.96 24.32
C VAL A 227 3.18 7.02 23.26
N GLY A 228 2.82 6.61 22.03
CA GLY A 228 2.41 7.53 20.97
C GLY A 228 1.25 8.41 21.40
N MET A 229 0.26 7.84 22.09
CA MET A 229 -0.87 8.60 22.61
C MET A 229 -0.43 9.67 23.62
N PHE A 230 0.42 9.33 24.60
CA PHE A 230 0.92 10.31 25.57
C PHE A 230 1.78 11.42 24.94
N LEU A 231 2.58 11.10 23.93
CA LEU A 231 3.36 12.09 23.19
C LEU A 231 2.46 13.07 22.44
N ASN A 232 1.39 12.57 21.83
CA ASN A 232 0.38 13.39 21.17
C ASN A 232 -0.32 14.35 22.16
N PHE A 233 -0.67 13.87 23.37
CA PHE A 233 -1.21 14.72 24.43
C PHE A 233 -0.24 15.81 24.86
N ALA A 234 1.03 15.47 25.11
CA ALA A 234 2.03 16.44 25.54
C ALA A 234 2.28 17.53 24.48
N ALA A 235 2.30 17.14 23.20
CA ALA A 235 2.45 18.08 22.09
C ALA A 235 1.25 19.04 22.00
N LEU A 236 0.02 18.55 22.15
CA LEU A 236 -1.17 19.40 22.12
C LEU A 236 -1.27 20.31 23.35
N GLU A 237 -0.95 19.81 24.55
CA GLU A 237 -0.92 20.62 25.78
C GLU A 237 0.06 21.79 25.65
N PHE A 238 1.21 21.59 25.02
CA PHE A 238 2.13 22.69 24.75
C PHE A 238 1.46 23.80 23.92
N ILE A 239 0.73 23.46 22.86
CA ILE A 239 0.10 24.46 21.98
C ILE A 239 -1.05 25.18 22.70
N THR A 240 -1.82 24.48 23.54
CA THR A 240 -2.91 25.09 24.31
C THR A 240 -2.40 26.09 25.35
N THR A 241 -1.15 25.97 25.84
CA THR A 241 -0.59 26.92 26.82
C THR A 241 0.02 28.19 26.20
N VAL A 242 0.10 28.28 24.87
CA VAL A 242 0.82 29.37 24.17
C VAL A 242 0.20 30.74 24.46
N ASP A 243 -1.12 30.86 24.54
CA ASP A 243 -1.79 32.12 24.84
C ASP A 243 -1.56 32.57 26.28
N ASP A 244 -1.68 31.67 27.26
CA ASP A 244 -1.38 31.97 28.66
C ASP A 244 0.07 32.42 28.84
N VAL A 245 1.02 31.71 28.21
CA VAL A 245 2.45 32.10 28.23
C VAL A 245 2.65 33.45 27.55
N THR A 246 1.99 33.69 26.41
CA THR A 246 2.10 34.97 25.69
C THR A 246 1.51 36.12 26.51
N PHE A 247 0.38 35.90 27.18
CA PHE A 247 -0.21 36.88 28.10
C PHE A 247 0.73 37.17 29.28
N ALA A 248 1.30 36.14 29.90
CA ALA A 248 2.25 36.29 30.99
C ALA A 248 3.54 37.04 30.58
N LEU A 249 4.03 36.81 29.36
CA LEU A 249 5.15 37.55 28.78
C LEU A 249 4.77 39.03 28.52
N GLY A 250 3.55 39.28 28.04
CA GLY A 250 2.98 40.61 27.89
C GLY A 250 2.91 41.39 29.20
N LYS A 251 2.37 40.76 30.25
CA LYS A 251 2.26 41.32 31.61
C LYS A 251 3.63 41.64 32.22
N ARG A 252 4.65 40.81 31.95
CA ARG A 252 6.04 41.09 32.39
C ARG A 252 6.75 42.18 31.58
N GLY A 253 6.16 42.61 30.47
CA GLY A 253 6.69 43.69 29.63
C GLY A 253 7.74 43.25 28.60
N TYR A 254 7.75 41.98 28.19
CA TYR A 254 8.69 41.48 27.18
C TYR A 254 8.40 41.99 25.75
N PHE A 255 7.16 42.43 25.46
CA PHE A 255 6.79 42.93 24.14
C PHE A 255 6.89 44.47 24.03
N THR A 256 5.85 45.20 24.44
CA THR A 256 5.85 46.67 24.46
C THR A 256 5.16 47.19 25.71
N ASN A 257 5.47 48.42 26.13
CA ASN A 257 4.78 49.08 27.25
C ASN A 257 3.27 49.17 27.03
N SER A 258 2.83 49.36 25.78
CA SER A 258 1.40 49.39 25.45
C SER A 258 0.70 48.04 25.68
N ILE A 259 1.37 46.93 25.39
CA ILE A 259 0.85 45.58 25.66
C ILE A 259 0.83 45.31 27.16
N LYS A 260 1.90 45.69 27.86
CA LYS A 260 1.98 45.55 29.32
C LYS A 260 0.81 46.26 30.01
N THR A 261 0.58 47.53 29.67
CA THR A 261 -0.54 48.30 30.23
C THR A 261 -1.89 47.64 29.94
N ALA A 262 -2.10 47.12 28.73
CA ALA A 262 -3.34 46.41 28.41
C ALA A 262 -3.49 45.09 29.18
N CYS A 263 -2.41 44.35 29.44
CA CYS A 263 -2.42 43.16 30.28
C CYS A 263 -2.71 43.49 31.75
N ASP A 264 -2.10 44.57 32.28
CA ASP A 264 -2.35 45.05 33.65
C ASP A 264 -3.83 45.47 33.80
N GLU A 265 -4.38 46.19 32.81
CA GLU A 265 -5.80 46.54 32.75
C GLU A 265 -6.71 45.30 32.77
N VAL A 266 -6.38 44.24 32.04
CA VAL A 266 -7.14 42.97 32.05
C VAL A 266 -7.13 42.32 33.43
N SER A 267 -5.98 42.29 34.12
CA SER A 267 -5.89 41.68 35.46
C SER A 267 -6.67 42.44 36.53
N ASP A 268 -6.85 43.76 36.35
CA ASP A 268 -7.60 44.62 37.25
C ASP A 268 -9.12 44.55 37.01
N VAL A 269 -9.58 43.93 35.92
CA VAL A 269 -11.02 43.77 35.64
C VAL A 269 -11.63 42.72 36.57
N ILE A 270 -12.43 43.18 37.53
CA ILE A 270 -13.27 42.34 38.39
C ILE A 270 -14.63 42.15 37.72
N ILE A 271 -15.04 40.90 37.58
CA ILE A 271 -16.32 40.49 37.02
C ILE A 271 -17.20 40.01 38.16
N LEU A 272 -18.36 40.62 38.32
CA LEU A 272 -19.36 40.16 39.27
C LEU A 272 -20.09 38.96 38.70
N ARG A 273 -19.78 37.77 39.21
CA ARG A 273 -20.41 36.53 38.79
C ARG A 273 -21.63 36.24 39.67
N PRO A 274 -22.83 36.03 39.13
CA PRO A 274 -23.85 35.32 39.89
C PRO A 274 -23.29 33.93 40.26
N GLN A 275 -23.55 33.43 41.48
CA GLN A 275 -23.34 32.03 41.81
C GLN A 275 -24.18 31.16 40.87
N GLY A 276 -23.63 30.84 39.71
CA GLY A 276 -24.19 29.88 38.79
C GLY A 276 -24.29 28.54 39.49
N GLY A 277 -25.37 27.81 39.26
CA GLY A 277 -25.47 26.44 39.75
C GLY A 277 -24.26 25.64 39.26
N LEU A 278 -23.58 24.92 40.15
CA LEU A 278 -22.53 23.96 39.77
C LEU A 278 -23.10 22.83 38.88
N VAL A 279 -24.42 22.62 38.93
CA VAL A 279 -25.15 21.55 38.26
C VAL A 279 -25.11 21.66 36.73
N PRO A 280 -25.50 22.77 36.06
CA PRO A 280 -25.47 22.86 34.59
C PRO A 280 -24.08 22.59 34.01
N ARG A 281 -23.00 23.07 34.64
CA ARG A 281 -21.63 22.82 34.20
C ARG A 281 -21.24 21.35 34.27
N ARG A 282 -21.62 20.68 35.36
CA ARG A 282 -21.38 19.24 35.52
C ARG A 282 -22.18 18.42 34.51
N ILE A 283 -23.43 18.82 34.23
CA ILE A 283 -24.25 18.18 33.20
C ILE A 283 -23.62 18.35 31.82
N GLN A 284 -23.16 19.56 31.49
CA GLN A 284 -22.53 19.83 30.22
C GLN A 284 -21.25 19.00 30.01
N LEU A 285 -20.36 18.96 30.99
CA LEU A 285 -19.15 18.11 30.94
C LEU A 285 -19.52 16.64 30.77
N PHE A 286 -20.50 16.14 31.54
CA PHE A 286 -20.96 14.76 31.42
C PHE A 286 -21.53 14.45 30.04
N VAL A 287 -22.29 15.37 29.44
CA VAL A 287 -22.86 15.20 28.09
C VAL A 287 -21.76 15.12 27.04
N ILE A 288 -20.76 16.00 27.11
CA ILE A 288 -19.62 16.02 26.18
C ILE A 288 -18.83 14.71 26.29
N THR A 289 -18.43 14.30 27.50
CA THR A 289 -17.76 13.02 27.72
C THR A 289 -18.58 11.83 27.23
N ALA A 290 -19.90 11.83 27.46
CA ALA A 290 -20.77 10.75 27.00
C ALA A 290 -20.83 10.65 25.47
N ILE A 291 -20.84 11.78 24.77
CA ILE A 291 -20.81 11.83 23.29
C ILE A 291 -19.49 11.27 22.76
N GLU A 292 -18.35 11.71 23.31
CA GLU A 292 -17.04 11.21 22.90
C GLU A 292 -16.87 9.72 23.14
N LEU A 293 -17.23 9.24 24.33
CA LEU A 293 -17.15 7.82 24.64
C LEU A 293 -18.09 6.99 23.75
N ALA A 294 -19.26 7.51 23.39
CA ALA A 294 -20.16 6.85 22.45
C ALA A 294 -19.55 6.78 21.04
N MET A 295 -18.94 7.87 20.56
CA MET A 295 -18.24 7.89 19.25
C MET A 295 -17.04 6.93 19.25
N PHE A 296 -16.21 6.96 20.29
CA PHE A 296 -15.07 6.05 20.42
C PHE A 296 -15.51 4.59 20.50
N THR A 297 -16.54 4.29 21.32
CA THR A 297 -17.11 2.94 21.42
C THR A 297 -17.64 2.47 20.07
N TYR A 298 -18.33 3.35 19.32
CA TYR A 298 -18.80 3.03 17.97
C TYR A 298 -17.62 2.67 17.05
N ILE A 299 -16.53 3.44 17.06
CA ILE A 299 -15.33 3.13 16.27
C ILE A 299 -14.72 1.79 16.69
N VAL A 300 -14.57 1.52 17.99
CA VAL A 300 -14.05 0.24 18.49
C VAL A 300 -14.93 -0.94 18.07
N LEU A 301 -16.26 -0.77 18.02
CA LEU A 301 -17.14 -1.81 17.49
C LEU A 301 -16.91 -2.04 15.99
N GLN A 302 -16.65 -0.99 15.20
CA GLN A 302 -16.30 -1.13 13.78
C GLN A 302 -14.93 -1.81 13.58
N GLU A 303 -13.95 -1.55 14.45
CA GLU A 303 -12.67 -2.28 14.47
C GLU A 303 -12.88 -3.77 14.77
N LEU A 304 -13.69 -4.08 15.79
CA LEU A 304 -13.98 -5.46 16.19
C LEU A 304 -14.77 -6.23 15.12
N ASP A 305 -15.63 -5.55 14.36
CA ASP A 305 -16.33 -6.11 13.21
C ASP A 305 -15.38 -6.31 12.00
N GLY A 306 -14.17 -5.75 12.08
CA GLY A 306 -13.16 -5.86 11.05
C GLY A 306 -13.43 -5.00 9.83
N ARG A 307 -14.20 -3.92 9.96
CA ARG A 307 -14.59 -3.06 8.83
C ARG A 307 -13.42 -2.29 8.22
N PHE A 308 -12.35 -2.11 8.99
CA PHE A 308 -11.14 -1.41 8.55
C PHE A 308 -10.10 -2.33 7.94
N PHE A 309 -10.22 -3.66 8.09
CA PHE A 309 -9.33 -4.59 7.40
C PHE A 309 -9.55 -4.55 5.89
N CYS A 310 -8.48 -4.80 5.15
CA CYS A 310 -8.59 -5.11 3.73
C CYS A 310 -9.44 -6.37 3.56
N ASN A 311 -10.44 -6.31 2.69
CA ASN A 311 -11.24 -7.48 2.34
C ASN A 311 -10.42 -8.44 1.48
N GLN A 312 -9.51 -7.90 0.67
CA GLN A 312 -8.67 -8.67 -0.22
C GLN A 312 -7.21 -8.19 -0.12
N ILE A 313 -6.29 -9.15 -0.06
CA ILE A 313 -4.85 -8.87 -0.16
C ILE A 313 -4.28 -9.63 -1.36
N GLU A 314 -3.45 -8.97 -2.16
CA GLU A 314 -2.63 -9.61 -3.18
C GLU A 314 -1.28 -9.92 -2.57
N THR A 315 -0.85 -11.16 -2.76
CA THR A 315 0.46 -11.63 -2.36
C THR A 315 1.23 -12.06 -3.59
N GLN A 316 2.50 -11.67 -3.68
CA GLN A 316 3.47 -12.30 -4.57
C GLN A 316 4.66 -12.79 -3.76
N PHE A 317 4.99 -14.06 -3.89
CA PHE A 317 6.16 -14.66 -3.25
C PHE A 317 7.33 -14.80 -4.23
N GLY A 318 8.53 -14.61 -3.69
CA GLY A 318 9.79 -14.95 -4.32
C GLY A 318 10.04 -16.46 -4.31
N ASP A 319 11.07 -16.85 -5.06
CA ASP A 319 11.38 -18.25 -5.35
C ASP A 319 12.85 -18.61 -5.11
N GLY A 320 13.63 -17.70 -4.51
CA GLY A 320 15.07 -17.88 -4.33
C GLY A 320 15.45 -18.98 -3.34
N PHE A 321 14.61 -19.24 -2.33
CA PHE A 321 14.86 -20.25 -1.29
C PHE A 321 13.82 -21.38 -1.25
N ASN A 322 12.60 -21.12 -1.73
CA ASN A 322 11.52 -22.08 -1.77
C ASN A 322 10.72 -21.89 -3.06
N THR A 323 10.98 -22.73 -4.06
CA THR A 323 10.41 -22.61 -5.41
C THR A 323 8.90 -22.90 -5.48
N ILE A 324 8.28 -23.29 -4.35
CA ILE A 324 6.85 -23.57 -4.28
C ILE A 324 6.04 -22.38 -3.80
N LEU A 325 6.62 -21.47 -3.01
CA LEU A 325 5.92 -20.26 -2.56
C LEU A 325 5.29 -19.46 -3.72
N PRO A 326 5.96 -19.27 -4.88
CA PRO A 326 5.36 -18.52 -6.00
C PRO A 326 4.04 -19.09 -6.48
N LEU A 327 3.84 -20.40 -6.40
CA LEU A 327 2.60 -21.08 -6.83
C LEU A 327 1.39 -20.68 -5.99
N PHE A 328 1.63 -20.06 -4.82
CA PHE A 328 0.63 -19.53 -3.91
C PHE A 328 0.53 -18.00 -3.94
N SER A 329 1.24 -17.34 -4.84
CA SER A 329 1.01 -15.92 -5.10
C SER A 329 -0.40 -15.73 -5.67
N GLY A 330 -1.11 -14.68 -5.31
CA GLY A 330 -2.47 -14.43 -5.80
C GLY A 330 -3.27 -13.60 -4.81
N VAL A 331 -4.60 -13.59 -5.00
CA VAL A 331 -5.53 -12.86 -4.14
C VAL A 331 -6.01 -13.76 -3.00
N TYR A 332 -5.95 -13.22 -1.78
CA TYR A 332 -6.46 -13.83 -0.57
C TYR A 332 -7.60 -12.99 -0.01
N TYR A 333 -8.66 -13.67 0.40
CA TYR A 333 -9.89 -13.08 0.87
C TYR A 333 -9.95 -13.15 2.40
N TYR A 334 -10.29 -12.03 3.00
CA TYR A 334 -10.57 -11.91 4.42
C TYR A 334 -11.80 -12.76 4.79
N GLU A 335 -11.62 -13.68 5.74
CA GLU A 335 -12.72 -14.41 6.35
C GLU A 335 -13.07 -13.79 7.71
N ARG A 336 -14.35 -13.48 7.92
CA ARG A 336 -14.87 -12.85 9.16
C ARG A 336 -14.66 -13.67 10.43
N GLN A 337 -14.15 -14.90 10.31
CA GLN A 337 -13.83 -15.71 11.46
C GLN A 337 -12.56 -15.18 12.12
N HIS A 338 -12.76 -14.28 13.08
CA HIS A 338 -11.67 -13.79 13.92
C HIS A 338 -11.32 -14.86 14.94
N ARG A 339 -10.03 -15.19 15.01
CA ARG A 339 -9.46 -15.84 16.18
C ARG A 339 -8.60 -14.80 16.89
N GLU A 340 -8.86 -14.59 18.18
CA GLU A 340 -8.15 -13.59 19.00
C GLU A 340 -8.22 -12.13 18.47
N GLY A 341 -9.25 -11.81 17.67
CA GLY A 341 -9.42 -10.46 17.12
C GLY A 341 -8.43 -10.10 16.01
N ARG A 342 -7.83 -11.10 15.35
CA ARG A 342 -6.95 -10.93 14.18
C ARG A 342 -7.57 -11.57 12.94
N PRO A 343 -7.40 -10.95 11.74
CA PRO A 343 -7.96 -11.48 10.50
C PRO A 343 -7.23 -12.75 10.05
N VAL A 344 -7.95 -13.58 9.29
CA VAL A 344 -7.39 -14.70 8.53
C VAL A 344 -7.71 -14.46 7.06
N TYR A 345 -6.70 -14.58 6.21
CA TYR A 345 -6.82 -14.39 4.77
C TYR A 345 -6.65 -15.72 4.07
N TRP A 346 -7.67 -16.18 3.35
CA TRP A 346 -7.68 -17.47 2.65
C TRP A 346 -7.52 -17.27 1.14
N ASP A 347 -6.82 -18.18 0.49
CA ASP A 347 -6.88 -18.28 -0.96
C ASP A 347 -8.30 -18.64 -1.43
N THR A 348 -8.57 -18.48 -2.72
CA THR A 348 -9.88 -18.78 -3.33
C THR A 348 -10.38 -20.19 -3.04
N ARG A 349 -9.47 -21.17 -2.84
CA ARG A 349 -9.83 -22.57 -2.56
C ARG A 349 -9.87 -22.93 -1.08
N LYS A 350 -9.55 -21.99 -0.19
CA LYS A 350 -9.41 -22.23 1.26
C LYS A 350 -8.46 -23.37 1.60
N ARG A 351 -7.38 -23.50 0.86
CA ARG A 351 -6.31 -24.45 1.11
C ARG A 351 -4.99 -23.79 1.50
N ALA A 352 -4.85 -22.49 1.31
CA ALA A 352 -3.73 -21.72 1.83
C ALA A 352 -4.24 -20.51 2.59
N ALA A 353 -3.54 -20.10 3.65
CA ALA A 353 -3.94 -18.94 4.43
C ALA A 353 -2.77 -18.19 5.07
N PHE A 354 -3.02 -16.91 5.27
CA PHE A 354 -2.29 -16.11 6.24
C PHE A 354 -3.01 -16.06 7.57
N ARG A 355 -2.27 -16.31 8.63
CA ARG A 355 -2.79 -16.31 10.00
C ARG A 355 -1.75 -15.78 10.97
N TYR A 356 -2.19 -15.18 12.06
CA TYR A 356 -1.31 -14.83 13.17
C TYR A 356 -1.15 -15.98 14.17
N CYS A 357 0.09 -16.18 14.63
CA CYS A 357 0.48 -17.17 15.62
C CYS A 357 1.16 -16.47 16.81
N GLU A 358 0.74 -16.80 18.02
CA GLU A 358 1.36 -16.30 19.25
C GLU A 358 2.64 -17.10 19.58
N ASN A 359 3.69 -16.44 20.08
CA ASN A 359 4.88 -17.14 20.57
C ASN A 359 4.56 -17.84 21.89
N GLY A 360 4.10 -19.09 21.83
CA GLY A 360 4.18 -20.01 22.97
C GLY A 360 2.96 -20.89 23.21
N ASP A 361 2.97 -22.07 22.60
CA ASP A 361 2.26 -23.24 23.14
C ASP A 361 3.13 -24.05 24.14
N ASP A 362 4.34 -23.56 24.47
CA ASP A 362 5.19 -24.16 25.51
C ASP A 362 4.71 -23.81 26.94
N GLY A 363 3.41 -23.95 27.19
CA GLY A 363 2.79 -24.32 28.48
C GLY A 363 3.08 -23.51 29.75
N ILE A 364 3.84 -22.41 29.73
CA ILE A 364 4.27 -21.71 30.96
C ILE A 364 4.21 -20.20 30.76
N PHE A 365 3.12 -19.56 31.23
CA PHE A 365 2.94 -18.14 31.57
C PHE A 365 3.99 -17.16 31.00
N SER A 366 4.16 -17.17 29.68
CA SER A 366 5.00 -16.24 28.97
C SER A 366 4.19 -14.97 28.76
N PHE A 367 4.51 -13.90 29.47
CA PHE A 367 3.94 -12.57 29.23
C PHE A 367 4.50 -11.90 27.96
N ALA A 368 5.21 -12.64 27.12
CA ALA A 368 5.74 -12.13 25.86
C ALA A 368 4.61 -12.11 24.82
N GLU A 369 3.90 -10.98 24.71
CA GLU A 369 2.88 -10.70 23.67
C GLU A 369 3.47 -10.57 22.25
N SER A 370 4.60 -11.20 21.95
CA SER A 370 5.14 -11.27 20.60
C SER A 370 4.51 -12.45 19.88
N GLY A 371 4.08 -12.26 18.63
CA GLY A 371 3.74 -13.36 17.73
C GLY A 371 4.24 -13.04 16.34
N TYR A 372 3.86 -13.82 15.35
CA TYR A 372 4.23 -13.59 13.96
C TYR A 372 3.09 -14.00 13.04
N TRP A 373 3.03 -13.40 11.86
CA TRP A 373 2.16 -13.87 10.79
C TRP A 373 2.81 -15.08 10.13
N VAL A 374 2.02 -16.10 9.83
CA VAL A 374 2.45 -17.26 9.06
C VAL A 374 1.64 -17.35 7.77
N PHE A 375 2.31 -17.85 6.75
CA PHE A 375 1.70 -18.39 5.56
C PHE A 375 1.78 -19.91 5.62
N ASN A 376 0.62 -20.58 5.51
CA ASN A 376 0.53 -22.03 5.59
C ASN A 376 -0.36 -22.59 4.48
N VAL A 377 -0.06 -23.82 4.08
CA VAL A 377 -0.80 -24.62 3.11
C VAL A 377 -1.41 -25.80 3.83
N LEU A 378 -2.75 -25.83 3.90
CA LEU A 378 -3.51 -26.96 4.41
C LEU A 378 -3.28 -28.19 3.53
N SER A 379 -2.59 -29.17 4.08
CA SER A 379 -2.62 -30.53 3.56
C SER A 379 -3.84 -31.27 4.10
N ASN A 380 -4.27 -32.33 3.40
CA ASN A 380 -5.35 -33.21 3.87
C ASN A 380 -5.09 -33.83 5.26
N ASP A 381 -3.83 -33.85 5.72
CA ASP A 381 -3.44 -34.37 7.03
C ASP A 381 -3.54 -33.34 8.16
N ILE A 382 -3.66 -32.04 7.84
CA ILE A 382 -3.85 -30.98 8.83
C ILE A 382 -5.32 -30.96 9.25
N LYS A 383 -5.61 -31.69 10.34
CA LYS A 383 -6.96 -31.82 10.90
C LYS A 383 -7.36 -30.62 11.76
N SER A 384 -6.41 -29.80 12.19
CA SER A 384 -6.67 -28.66 13.06
C SER A 384 -5.95 -27.40 12.58
N ILE A 385 -6.65 -26.27 12.74
CA ILE A 385 -6.10 -24.94 12.47
C ILE A 385 -4.88 -24.66 13.38
N ASP A 386 -4.77 -25.31 14.54
CA ASP A 386 -3.66 -25.14 15.48
C ASP A 386 -2.31 -25.62 14.94
N ASP A 387 -2.32 -26.64 14.06
CA ASP A 387 -1.11 -27.16 13.43
C ASP A 387 -0.50 -26.17 12.41
N MET A 388 -1.21 -25.09 12.05
CA MET A 388 -0.71 -24.12 11.07
C MET A 388 0.47 -23.29 11.59
N CYS A 389 0.60 -23.13 12.91
CA CYS A 389 1.67 -22.36 13.53
C CYS A 389 3.01 -23.12 13.62
N THR A 390 2.98 -24.45 13.55
CA THR A 390 4.20 -25.27 13.59
C THR A 390 4.73 -25.59 12.19
N ASN A 391 3.84 -25.80 11.23
CA ASN A 391 4.16 -26.25 9.87
C ASN A 391 4.02 -25.15 8.81
N TYR A 392 4.39 -23.90 9.12
CA TYR A 392 4.31 -22.80 8.14
C TYR A 392 5.38 -22.94 7.04
N LEU A 393 5.06 -22.41 5.86
CA LEU A 393 6.02 -22.30 4.75
C LEU A 393 6.81 -21.00 4.82
N SER A 394 6.17 -19.92 5.25
CA SER A 394 6.78 -18.61 5.43
C SER A 394 6.18 -17.92 6.65
N ARG A 395 6.93 -17.04 7.31
CA ARG A 395 6.45 -16.24 8.43
C ARG A 395 7.03 -14.82 8.42
N SER A 396 6.30 -13.87 8.98
CA SER A 396 6.83 -12.53 9.24
C SER A 396 7.84 -12.57 10.41
N PRO A 397 8.59 -11.48 10.62
CA PRO A 397 9.25 -11.25 11.90
C PRO A 397 8.23 -11.18 13.03
N ASP A 398 8.75 -11.26 14.25
CA ASP A 398 7.95 -11.07 15.44
C ASP A 398 7.35 -9.67 15.47
N THR A 399 6.03 -9.62 15.63
CA THR A 399 5.25 -8.38 15.60
C THR A 399 4.13 -8.44 16.62
N LYS A 400 3.70 -7.26 17.06
CA LYS A 400 2.45 -7.07 17.81
C LYS A 400 1.32 -6.54 16.93
N GLY A 401 1.66 -6.07 15.73
CA GLY A 401 0.76 -5.43 14.78
C GLY A 401 -0.40 -6.35 14.42
N TYR A 402 -1.60 -5.79 14.36
CA TYR A 402 -2.83 -6.51 14.05
C TYR A 402 -3.12 -6.60 12.55
N ASP A 403 -2.38 -5.84 11.75
CA ASP A 403 -2.43 -5.88 10.30
C ASP A 403 -1.19 -6.56 9.74
N ILE A 404 -1.43 -7.50 8.82
CA ILE A 404 -0.35 -8.19 8.09
C ILE A 404 0.40 -7.22 7.17
N LEU A 405 -0.27 -6.18 6.68
CA LEU A 405 0.32 -5.19 5.76
C LEU A 405 1.31 -4.23 6.46
N GLU A 406 1.29 -4.17 7.80
CA GLU A 406 2.32 -3.44 8.56
C GLU A 406 3.68 -4.15 8.53
N GLN A 407 3.72 -5.43 8.14
CA GLN A 407 4.96 -6.19 8.08
C GLN A 407 5.74 -5.86 6.81
N PRO A 408 7.00 -5.41 6.90
CA PRO A 408 7.78 -5.09 5.72
C PRO A 408 7.97 -6.36 4.89
N PRO A 409 7.60 -6.37 3.60
CA PRO A 409 7.65 -7.59 2.79
C PRO A 409 9.05 -8.22 2.72
N THR A 410 10.10 -7.40 2.74
CA THR A 410 11.51 -7.82 2.71
C THR A 410 12.01 -8.50 3.99
N SER A 411 11.18 -8.61 5.02
CA SER A 411 11.56 -9.19 6.32
C SER A 411 10.96 -10.58 6.56
N TRP A 412 10.12 -11.06 5.65
CA TRP A 412 9.53 -12.39 5.75
C TRP A 412 10.61 -13.46 5.66
N LEU A 413 10.41 -14.53 6.41
CA LEU A 413 11.31 -15.65 6.57
C LEU A 413 10.65 -16.90 6.00
N THR A 414 11.37 -17.65 5.17
CA THR A 414 10.95 -18.95 4.65
C THR A 414 11.91 -20.02 5.13
N LYS A 415 11.39 -21.21 5.40
CA LYS A 415 12.24 -22.35 5.76
C LYS A 415 12.81 -22.98 4.51
N HIS A 416 14.12 -23.23 4.52
CA HIS A 416 14.70 -24.11 3.50
C HIS A 416 14.28 -25.54 3.80
N ARG A 417 13.63 -26.21 2.83
CA ARG A 417 13.03 -27.53 3.07
C ARG A 417 14.03 -28.53 3.63
N VAL A 418 15.21 -28.64 3.03
CA VAL A 418 16.15 -29.74 3.34
C VAL A 418 16.58 -29.73 4.79
N THR A 419 16.66 -28.54 5.41
CA THR A 419 17.06 -28.41 6.81
C THR A 419 15.85 -28.28 7.73
N ASP A 420 14.76 -27.62 7.29
CA ASP A 420 13.54 -27.25 8.06
C ASP A 420 13.83 -26.45 9.37
N THR A 421 15.10 -26.33 9.74
CA THR A 421 15.59 -25.65 10.93
C THR A 421 16.17 -24.28 10.63
N ILE A 422 16.56 -24.02 9.37
CA ILE A 422 17.18 -22.76 8.97
C ILE A 422 16.17 -21.94 8.18
N GLU A 423 15.92 -20.73 8.69
CA GLU A 423 15.08 -19.73 8.05
C GLU A 423 15.94 -18.78 7.23
N TYR A 424 15.44 -18.44 6.05
CA TYR A 424 16.06 -17.51 5.11
C TYR A 424 15.09 -16.38 4.86
N VAL A 425 15.61 -15.16 4.72
CA VAL A 425 14.79 -14.03 4.29
C VAL A 425 14.28 -14.32 2.88
N VAL A 426 12.98 -14.20 2.65
CA VAL A 426 12.40 -14.37 1.31
C VAL A 426 13.05 -13.35 0.37
N ASP A 427 13.52 -13.80 -0.78
CA ASP A 427 14.24 -12.97 -1.76
C ASP A 427 13.36 -11.85 -2.32
N TYR A 428 12.07 -12.12 -2.48
CA TYR A 428 11.06 -11.15 -2.87
C TYR A 428 9.74 -11.45 -2.17
N MET A 429 9.04 -10.42 -1.71
CA MET A 429 7.66 -10.56 -1.29
C MET A 429 6.94 -9.25 -1.57
N SER A 430 5.70 -9.33 -2.03
CA SER A 430 4.79 -8.20 -2.14
C SER A 430 3.51 -8.57 -1.43
N LEU A 431 3.08 -7.72 -0.51
CA LEU A 431 1.77 -7.78 0.15
C LEU A 431 1.09 -6.43 -0.05
N LYS A 432 -0.07 -6.44 -0.71
CA LYS A 432 -0.82 -5.21 -1.01
C LYS A 432 -2.30 -5.40 -0.71
N CYS A 433 -2.92 -4.35 -0.18
CA CYS A 433 -4.37 -4.28 -0.09
C CYS A 433 -4.95 -4.07 -1.49
N VAL A 434 -5.82 -4.97 -1.96
CA VAL A 434 -6.39 -4.91 -3.31
C VAL A 434 -7.87 -4.62 -3.34
N ASP A 435 -8.39 -4.11 -2.22
CA ASP A 435 -9.73 -3.53 -2.16
C ASP A 435 -9.93 -2.48 -3.27
N CYS A 436 -10.93 -2.70 -4.11
CA CYS A 436 -11.23 -1.76 -5.17
C CYS A 436 -11.54 -0.37 -4.62
N SER A 437 -10.79 0.62 -5.09
CA SER A 437 -10.98 2.04 -4.84
C SER A 437 -10.62 2.81 -6.11
N PRO A 438 -11.14 4.04 -6.30
CA PRO A 438 -10.76 4.88 -7.44
C PRO A 438 -9.25 5.17 -7.55
N ALA A 439 -8.50 4.98 -6.46
CA ALA A 439 -7.05 5.18 -6.44
C ALA A 439 -6.27 3.94 -6.92
N ASN A 440 -6.82 2.73 -6.72
CA ASN A 440 -6.13 1.46 -6.99
C ASN A 440 -6.72 0.70 -8.19
N CYS A 441 -7.80 1.18 -8.80
CA CYS A 441 -8.47 0.54 -9.93
C CYS A 441 -8.54 1.52 -11.09
N ASN A 442 -7.94 1.15 -12.23
CA ASN A 442 -8.05 1.93 -13.47
C ASN A 442 -9.37 1.68 -14.22
N GLY A 443 -10.17 0.70 -13.78
CA GLY A 443 -11.48 0.36 -14.30
C GLY A 443 -12.65 0.79 -13.40
N GLU A 444 -13.74 0.02 -13.41
CA GLU A 444 -14.92 0.25 -12.58
C GLU A 444 -14.95 -0.72 -11.39
N CYS A 445 -15.14 -0.20 -10.17
CA CYS A 445 -15.31 -1.04 -8.99
C CYS A 445 -16.71 -1.66 -8.96
N ILE A 446 -16.78 -3.00 -9.00
CA ILE A 446 -18.04 -3.74 -8.89
C ILE A 446 -18.38 -4.10 -7.44
N ASP A 447 -19.67 -4.35 -7.19
CA ASP A 447 -20.18 -4.82 -5.90
C ASP A 447 -19.48 -6.13 -5.50
N GLY A 448 -18.53 -6.04 -4.57
CA GLY A 448 -17.62 -7.14 -4.23
C GLY A 448 -16.17 -6.67 -3.98
N GLY A 449 -15.84 -5.45 -4.41
CA GLY A 449 -14.50 -4.90 -4.22
C GLY A 449 -13.49 -5.40 -5.25
N GLU A 450 -13.97 -5.95 -6.36
CA GLU A 450 -13.16 -6.31 -7.53
C GLU A 450 -13.14 -5.17 -8.54
N CYS A 451 -12.06 -5.06 -9.30
CA CYS A 451 -11.87 -4.06 -10.34
C CYS A 451 -12.26 -4.66 -11.70
N ALA A 452 -13.36 -4.20 -12.29
CA ALA A 452 -13.79 -4.62 -13.60
C ALA A 452 -13.14 -3.74 -14.67
N CYS A 453 -12.35 -4.35 -15.55
CA CYS A 453 -11.65 -3.62 -16.61
C CYS A 453 -12.59 -3.27 -17.77
N SER A 454 -12.48 -2.03 -18.23
CA SER A 454 -13.23 -1.55 -19.39
C SER A 454 -12.35 -1.52 -20.65
N GLY A 455 -12.85 -2.06 -21.76
CA GLY A 455 -12.14 -2.05 -23.04
C GLY A 455 -10.92 -2.96 -23.07
N ASP A 456 -9.79 -2.44 -23.54
CA ASP A 456 -8.53 -3.18 -23.71
C ASP A 456 -7.61 -3.05 -22.49
N GLN A 457 -8.15 -3.02 -21.27
CA GLN A 457 -7.35 -3.06 -20.03
C GLN A 457 -7.43 -4.43 -19.37
N PHE A 458 -6.36 -4.86 -18.71
CA PHE A 458 -6.29 -6.15 -18.00
C PHE A 458 -5.38 -6.06 -16.78
N GLY A 459 -5.32 -7.17 -16.04
CA GLY A 459 -4.66 -7.29 -14.76
C GLY A 459 -5.64 -7.13 -13.61
N LEU A 460 -5.19 -7.44 -12.40
CA LEU A 460 -6.00 -7.39 -11.18
C LEU A 460 -6.60 -6.00 -10.91
N HIS A 461 -5.88 -4.95 -11.31
CA HIS A 461 -6.22 -3.54 -11.11
C HIS A 461 -6.51 -2.79 -12.41
N CYS A 462 -6.64 -3.52 -13.52
CA CYS A 462 -6.67 -2.94 -14.86
C CYS A 462 -5.41 -2.09 -15.13
N GLN A 463 -4.28 -2.49 -14.52
CA GLN A 463 -3.03 -1.74 -14.55
C GLN A 463 -2.36 -1.77 -15.92
N PHE A 464 -2.64 -2.80 -16.73
CA PHE A 464 -2.09 -2.90 -18.08
C PHE A 464 -3.03 -2.24 -19.06
N THR A 465 -2.52 -1.20 -19.72
CA THR A 465 -3.28 -0.40 -20.68
C THR A 465 -3.23 -0.92 -22.11
N ASP A 466 -2.29 -1.81 -22.40
CA ASP A 466 -1.98 -2.27 -23.76
C ASP A 466 -2.33 -3.75 -23.95
N PRO A 467 -3.17 -4.11 -24.94
CA PRO A 467 -3.70 -5.46 -25.10
C PRO A 467 -2.61 -6.53 -25.05
N PRO A 468 -2.87 -7.71 -24.43
CA PRO A 468 -1.95 -8.81 -24.55
C PRO A 468 -1.76 -9.14 -26.03
N CYS A 469 -0.56 -9.58 -26.39
CA CYS A 469 -0.29 -10.01 -27.75
C CYS A 469 -1.28 -11.10 -28.17
N GLU A 470 -1.94 -10.94 -29.31
CA GLU A 470 -2.82 -11.99 -29.86
C GLU A 470 -2.01 -13.24 -30.25
N GLU A 471 -0.78 -13.02 -30.71
CA GLU A 471 0.17 -14.05 -31.05
C GLU A 471 1.56 -13.60 -30.56
N THR A 472 2.28 -14.50 -29.91
CA THR A 472 3.69 -14.32 -29.55
C THR A 472 4.54 -15.21 -30.45
N ASP A 473 5.72 -14.74 -30.82
CA ASP A 473 6.69 -15.46 -31.63
C ASP A 473 8.07 -15.34 -30.97
N PHE A 474 8.94 -16.30 -31.21
CA PHE A 474 10.32 -16.20 -30.72
C PHE A 474 11.08 -15.09 -31.44
N ASP A 475 11.97 -14.42 -30.71
CA ASP A 475 12.97 -13.54 -31.31
C ASP A 475 13.92 -14.42 -32.13
N GLN A 476 13.91 -14.22 -33.43
CA GLN A 476 14.69 -14.99 -34.39
C GLN A 476 16.21 -14.89 -34.21
N ARG A 477 16.70 -13.89 -33.46
CA ARG A 477 18.10 -13.79 -33.06
C ARG A 477 18.47 -14.75 -31.93
N THR A 478 17.46 -15.22 -31.22
CA THR A 478 17.60 -16.09 -30.05
C THR A 478 17.31 -17.54 -30.45
N SER A 479 17.80 -18.48 -29.67
CA SER A 479 17.53 -19.91 -29.90
C SER A 479 16.07 -20.23 -29.59
N PRO A 480 15.39 -21.04 -30.41
CA PRO A 480 14.05 -21.52 -30.08
C PRO A 480 14.12 -22.45 -28.86
N PHE A 481 12.97 -22.65 -28.20
CA PHE A 481 12.84 -23.65 -27.16
C PHE A 481 13.27 -25.01 -27.70
N SER A 482 14.36 -25.55 -27.16
CA SER A 482 14.94 -26.81 -27.61
C SER A 482 15.38 -27.64 -26.41
N GLY A 483 14.99 -28.91 -26.38
CA GLY A 483 15.34 -29.80 -25.28
C GLY A 483 14.66 -31.16 -25.35
N ALA A 484 15.36 -32.20 -24.89
CA ALA A 484 14.84 -33.56 -24.66
C ALA A 484 14.27 -34.26 -25.92
N GLY A 485 14.66 -33.81 -27.11
CA GLY A 485 14.17 -34.37 -28.38
C GLY A 485 12.75 -33.93 -28.75
N ILE A 486 12.14 -33.02 -27.98
CA ILE A 486 10.84 -32.43 -28.28
C ILE A 486 11.10 -31.12 -29.02
N LYS A 487 10.36 -30.92 -30.12
CA LYS A 487 10.39 -29.68 -30.90
C LYS A 487 9.18 -28.84 -30.49
N TYR A 488 9.45 -27.75 -29.80
CA TYR A 488 8.41 -26.81 -29.37
C TYR A 488 8.02 -25.89 -30.52
N SER A 489 6.83 -25.31 -30.41
CA SER A 489 6.40 -24.26 -31.31
C SER A 489 7.29 -23.04 -31.21
N SER A 490 7.32 -22.32 -32.31
CA SER A 490 7.92 -21.01 -32.41
C SER A 490 6.91 -19.90 -32.10
N THR A 491 5.62 -20.17 -32.35
CA THR A 491 4.51 -19.24 -32.14
C THR A 491 3.53 -19.75 -31.10
N TYR A 492 2.93 -18.85 -30.34
CA TYR A 492 1.87 -19.15 -29.38
C TYR A 492 0.73 -18.16 -29.51
N ASN A 493 -0.48 -18.68 -29.66
CA ASN A 493 -1.70 -17.88 -29.79
C ASN A 493 -2.32 -17.63 -28.42
N LEU A 494 -2.90 -16.45 -28.23
CA LEU A 494 -3.64 -16.09 -27.03
C LEU A 494 -4.85 -17.01 -26.85
N MET A 495 -4.94 -17.70 -25.72
CA MET A 495 -6.08 -18.58 -25.42
C MET A 495 -7.30 -17.74 -25.08
N ARG A 496 -8.45 -18.16 -25.60
CA ARG A 496 -9.76 -17.57 -25.29
C ARG A 496 -10.68 -18.64 -24.71
N ASN A 497 -11.46 -18.23 -23.72
CA ASN A 497 -12.42 -19.09 -23.05
C ASN A 497 -13.69 -19.31 -23.90
N SER A 498 -14.65 -20.11 -23.42
CA SER A 498 -15.91 -20.39 -24.15
C SER A 498 -16.76 -19.14 -24.46
N LYS A 499 -16.52 -18.03 -23.75
CA LYS A 499 -17.15 -16.72 -23.98
C LYS A 499 -16.36 -15.82 -24.93
N ASN A 500 -15.27 -16.32 -25.51
CA ASN A 500 -14.33 -15.58 -26.34
C ASN A 500 -13.57 -14.45 -25.61
N GLU A 501 -13.54 -14.50 -24.27
CA GLU A 501 -12.73 -13.63 -23.42
C GLU A 501 -11.32 -14.21 -23.28
N VAL A 502 -10.33 -13.38 -23.00
CA VAL A 502 -8.95 -13.84 -22.79
C VAL A 502 -8.90 -14.75 -21.56
N ALA A 503 -8.33 -15.94 -21.71
CA ALA A 503 -8.12 -16.84 -20.61
C ALA A 503 -6.97 -16.33 -19.73
N LEU A 504 -7.22 -16.21 -18.42
CA LEU A 504 -6.27 -15.64 -17.48
C LEU A 504 -5.91 -16.66 -16.40
N ALA A 505 -4.61 -16.87 -16.17
CA ALA A 505 -4.09 -17.55 -14.99
C ALA A 505 -3.36 -16.52 -14.13
N TYR A 506 -3.74 -16.39 -12.86
CA TYR A 506 -3.18 -15.39 -11.94
C TYR A 506 -3.18 -13.97 -12.54
N HIS A 507 -4.30 -13.59 -13.17
CA HIS A 507 -4.50 -12.29 -13.82
C HIS A 507 -3.51 -11.99 -14.96
N ARG A 508 -2.97 -13.02 -15.62
CA ARG A 508 -2.12 -12.93 -16.81
C ARG A 508 -2.62 -13.86 -17.93
N PRO A 509 -2.48 -13.47 -19.20
CA PRO A 509 -2.92 -14.26 -20.34
C PRO A 509 -2.23 -15.61 -20.43
N ILE A 510 -2.99 -16.61 -20.87
CA ILE A 510 -2.51 -17.93 -21.21
C ILE A 510 -2.31 -17.99 -22.73
N TYR A 511 -1.21 -18.58 -23.18
CA TYR A 511 -0.94 -18.81 -24.59
C TYR A 511 -0.87 -20.31 -24.88
N SER A 512 -1.27 -20.70 -26.08
CA SER A 512 -1.15 -22.08 -26.53
C SER A 512 -0.76 -22.19 -28.00
N TYR A 513 -0.19 -23.32 -28.36
CA TYR A 513 -0.01 -23.74 -29.73
C TYR A 513 -0.43 -25.19 -29.89
N VAL A 514 -1.16 -25.51 -30.96
CA VAL A 514 -1.50 -26.88 -31.32
C VAL A 514 -0.70 -27.28 -32.55
N ASN A 515 0.12 -28.32 -32.40
CA ASN A 515 0.92 -28.90 -33.47
C ASN A 515 0.07 -29.86 -34.33
N ALA A 516 0.55 -30.16 -35.54
CA ALA A 516 -0.09 -31.10 -36.48
C ALA A 516 -0.16 -32.56 -35.96
N GLU A 517 0.58 -32.88 -34.91
CA GLU A 517 0.54 -34.19 -34.22
C GLU A 517 -0.42 -34.19 -33.02
N ASP A 518 -1.33 -33.20 -32.96
CA ASP A 518 -2.25 -32.96 -31.85
C ASP A 518 -1.51 -32.77 -30.50
N GLU A 519 -0.30 -32.20 -30.52
CA GLU A 519 0.44 -31.83 -29.31
C GLU A 519 0.16 -30.37 -28.97
N ILE A 520 -0.08 -30.06 -27.70
CA ILE A 520 -0.42 -28.72 -27.24
C ILE A 520 0.72 -28.19 -26.36
N ASP A 521 1.36 -27.13 -26.80
CA ASP A 521 2.26 -26.35 -25.95
C ASP A 521 1.45 -25.26 -25.23
N ILE A 522 1.65 -25.07 -23.93
CA ILE A 522 0.94 -24.06 -23.14
C ILE A 522 1.91 -23.19 -22.36
N LEU A 523 1.79 -21.88 -22.52
CA LEU A 523 2.51 -20.88 -21.76
C LEU A 523 1.59 -20.26 -20.72
N MET A 524 1.93 -20.40 -19.44
CA MET A 524 1.06 -19.93 -18.36
C MET A 524 1.84 -19.30 -17.22
N HIS A 525 1.29 -18.22 -16.67
CA HIS A 525 1.88 -17.50 -15.55
C HIS A 525 1.42 -18.07 -14.20
N PHE A 526 2.38 -18.34 -13.32
CA PHE A 526 2.14 -18.73 -11.94
C PHE A 526 2.92 -17.86 -10.98
N GLY A 527 2.20 -16.92 -10.39
CA GLY A 527 2.67 -16.02 -9.36
C GLY A 527 3.74 -15.04 -9.78
N ARG A 528 4.93 -15.53 -10.11
CA ARG A 528 6.12 -14.72 -10.44
C ARG A 528 6.74 -15.10 -11.78
N ARG A 529 6.38 -16.23 -12.40
CA ARG A 529 7.04 -16.71 -13.63
C ARG A 529 6.05 -17.27 -14.61
N TYR A 530 6.39 -17.20 -15.90
CA TYR A 530 5.75 -18.03 -16.91
C TYR A 530 6.43 -19.39 -17.00
N PHE A 531 5.63 -20.42 -17.28
CA PHE A 531 6.07 -21.78 -17.43
C PHE A 531 5.56 -22.32 -18.76
N LEU A 532 6.42 -23.06 -19.47
CA LEU A 532 6.07 -23.76 -20.70
C LEU A 532 5.77 -25.23 -20.40
N PHE A 533 4.53 -25.63 -20.65
CA PHE A 533 4.04 -27.01 -20.54
C PHE A 533 3.89 -27.60 -21.93
N TYR A 534 4.00 -28.92 -21.97
CA TYR A 534 3.71 -29.72 -23.13
C TYR A 534 2.64 -30.74 -22.75
N LEU A 535 1.59 -30.82 -23.54
CA LEU A 535 0.44 -31.70 -23.34
C LEU A 535 0.24 -32.54 -24.58
N ASN A 536 0.06 -33.84 -24.38
CA ASN A 536 -0.38 -34.73 -25.44
C ASN A 536 -1.92 -34.72 -25.44
N SER A 537 -2.55 -34.20 -26.49
CA SER A 537 -4.02 -34.10 -26.56
C SER A 537 -4.70 -35.46 -26.42
N SER A 538 -4.06 -36.55 -26.84
CA SER A 538 -4.62 -37.90 -26.74
C SER A 538 -4.87 -38.35 -25.30
N LEU A 539 -4.26 -37.66 -24.32
CA LEU A 539 -4.45 -37.91 -22.89
C LEU A 539 -5.63 -37.12 -22.31
N ILE A 540 -6.16 -36.14 -23.03
CA ILE A 540 -7.33 -35.36 -22.63
C ILE A 540 -8.54 -35.92 -23.35
N GLU A 541 -9.19 -36.91 -22.73
CA GLU A 541 -10.35 -37.59 -23.29
C GLU A 541 -11.47 -36.56 -23.56
N GLY A 542 -11.77 -36.34 -24.84
CA GLY A 542 -12.83 -35.43 -25.29
C GLY A 542 -12.35 -34.11 -25.91
N VAL A 543 -11.05 -33.81 -25.92
CA VAL A 543 -10.50 -32.68 -26.67
C VAL A 543 -10.09 -33.16 -28.06
N ASN A 544 -10.98 -33.00 -29.04
CA ASN A 544 -10.56 -33.04 -30.44
C ASN A 544 -9.95 -31.65 -30.74
N ASP A 545 -9.07 -31.48 -31.73
CA ASP A 545 -8.43 -30.18 -32.05
C ASP A 545 -9.43 -29.14 -32.64
N THR A 546 -10.59 -28.99 -32.01
CA THR A 546 -11.61 -28.02 -32.35
C THR A 546 -11.40 -26.78 -31.50
N SER A 547 -11.70 -25.61 -32.06
CA SER A 547 -11.66 -24.34 -31.32
C SER A 547 -12.52 -24.34 -30.06
N GLU A 548 -13.55 -25.20 -30.01
CA GLU A 548 -14.43 -25.37 -28.85
C GLU A 548 -13.73 -26.10 -27.71
N ASP A 549 -12.99 -27.17 -28.01
CA ASP A 549 -12.28 -27.95 -27.00
C ASP A 549 -11.11 -27.17 -26.37
N ILE A 550 -10.40 -26.36 -27.17
CA ILE A 550 -9.38 -25.41 -26.67
C ILE A 550 -10.01 -24.37 -25.74
N ALA A 551 -11.23 -23.91 -26.05
CA ALA A 551 -11.93 -22.93 -25.22
C ALA A 551 -12.39 -23.52 -23.88
N ILE A 552 -12.79 -24.79 -23.85
CA ILE A 552 -13.08 -25.53 -22.61
C ILE A 552 -11.81 -25.72 -21.78
N LEU A 553 -10.70 -26.09 -22.43
CA LEU A 553 -9.40 -26.19 -21.75
C LEU A 553 -9.00 -24.83 -21.16
N ALA A 554 -9.15 -23.75 -21.92
CA ALA A 554 -8.91 -22.39 -21.44
C ALA A 554 -9.77 -22.01 -20.22
N ASP A 555 -11.04 -22.40 -20.18
CA ASP A 555 -11.91 -22.21 -19.01
C ASP A 555 -11.39 -22.95 -17.77
N TYR A 556 -10.97 -24.21 -17.94
CA TYR A 556 -10.39 -25.01 -16.86
C TYR A 556 -9.06 -24.42 -16.37
N LEU A 557 -8.15 -24.09 -17.28
CA LEU A 557 -6.85 -23.50 -16.96
C LEU A 557 -6.98 -22.12 -16.31
N GLY A 558 -7.99 -21.33 -16.69
CA GLY A 558 -8.16 -19.97 -16.15
C GLY A 558 -8.83 -19.94 -14.78
N ASN A 559 -9.79 -20.85 -14.51
CA ASN A 559 -10.64 -20.76 -13.33
C ASN A 559 -10.38 -21.90 -12.31
N GLU A 560 -10.00 -23.08 -12.79
CA GLU A 560 -10.00 -24.31 -11.99
C GLU A 560 -8.61 -24.90 -11.77
N ILE A 561 -7.53 -24.29 -12.27
CA ILE A 561 -6.17 -24.79 -12.03
C ILE A 561 -5.46 -24.06 -10.89
N HIS A 562 -4.83 -24.83 -10.01
CA HIS A 562 -3.89 -24.37 -9.01
C HIS A 562 -2.68 -25.31 -9.09
N PRO A 563 -1.51 -24.81 -9.56
CA PRO A 563 -0.34 -25.63 -9.84
C PRO A 563 0.00 -26.64 -8.76
N TYR A 564 0.02 -26.20 -7.51
CA TYR A 564 0.35 -27.06 -6.38
C TYR A 564 -0.63 -28.25 -6.23
N TYR A 565 -1.94 -28.00 -6.24
CA TYR A 565 -2.93 -29.05 -5.93
C TYR A 565 -3.27 -29.91 -7.13
N ASP A 566 -3.20 -29.37 -8.33
CA ASP A 566 -3.63 -30.08 -9.54
C ASP A 566 -2.46 -30.80 -10.23
N TRP A 567 -1.22 -30.33 -10.02
CA TRP A 567 -0.04 -30.94 -10.66
C TRP A 567 0.84 -31.66 -9.68
N ILE A 568 1.09 -31.02 -8.54
CA ILE A 568 2.09 -31.52 -7.64
C ILE A 568 1.48 -32.57 -6.72
N GLU A 569 0.46 -32.22 -5.93
CA GLU A 569 -0.17 -33.13 -4.96
C GLU A 569 -0.59 -34.51 -5.55
N PRO A 570 -1.26 -34.61 -6.72
CA PRO A 570 -1.80 -35.88 -7.22
C PRO A 570 -0.72 -36.87 -7.64
N GLN A 571 0.45 -36.41 -8.09
CA GLN A 571 1.57 -37.28 -8.42
C GLN A 571 2.09 -38.06 -7.20
N PHE A 572 1.80 -37.60 -5.99
CA PHE A 572 2.27 -38.22 -4.74
C PHE A 572 1.15 -38.95 -3.97
N VAL A 573 -0.08 -38.44 -3.99
CA VAL A 573 -1.19 -39.01 -3.20
C VAL A 573 -1.75 -40.29 -3.83
N THR A 574 -1.76 -40.41 -5.17
CA THR A 574 -2.25 -41.60 -5.86
C THR A 574 -1.11 -42.40 -6.48
N ARG A 575 -0.49 -43.31 -5.70
CA ARG A 575 0.28 -44.44 -6.24
C ARG A 575 -0.56 -45.43 -7.05
N THR A 576 -1.85 -45.16 -7.25
CA THR A 576 -2.75 -45.98 -8.08
C THR A 576 -2.75 -45.44 -9.51
N PRO A 577 -2.31 -46.24 -10.51
CA PRO A 577 -2.21 -45.84 -11.92
C PRO A 577 -3.53 -45.41 -12.60
N GLU A 578 -4.66 -45.44 -11.90
CA GLU A 578 -6.00 -45.39 -12.50
C GLU A 578 -6.74 -44.07 -12.23
N ALA A 579 -6.15 -43.08 -11.55
CA ALA A 579 -6.83 -41.86 -11.11
C ALA A 579 -6.18 -40.53 -11.59
N SER A 580 -5.36 -40.56 -12.64
CA SER A 580 -4.79 -39.34 -13.23
C SER A 580 -5.81 -38.68 -14.17
N LEU A 581 -6.52 -37.66 -13.68
CA LEU A 581 -7.55 -36.99 -14.47
C LEU A 581 -7.00 -36.13 -15.60
N ILE A 582 -5.76 -35.61 -15.52
CA ILE A 582 -5.03 -35.03 -16.67
C ILE A 582 -3.52 -35.16 -16.38
N PRO A 583 -2.73 -35.91 -17.17
CA PRO A 583 -1.28 -35.96 -17.00
C PRO A 583 -0.65 -34.69 -17.58
N PHE A 584 -0.70 -33.58 -16.85
CA PHE A 584 0.20 -32.46 -17.14
C PHE A 584 1.63 -32.99 -17.02
N HIS A 585 2.39 -32.95 -18.11
CA HIS A 585 3.82 -33.15 -18.00
C HIS A 585 4.42 -32.01 -17.19
N LEU A 586 5.44 -32.32 -16.38
CA LEU A 586 6.22 -31.30 -15.66
C LEU A 586 6.66 -30.19 -16.63
N PRO A 587 6.60 -28.91 -16.21
CA PRO A 587 7.03 -27.80 -17.06
C PRO A 587 8.47 -28.04 -17.51
N VAL A 588 8.78 -27.59 -18.73
CA VAL A 588 10.10 -27.83 -19.34
C VAL A 588 10.96 -26.59 -19.29
N PHE A 589 10.34 -25.41 -19.38
CA PHE A 589 11.01 -24.13 -19.29
C PHE A 589 10.27 -23.22 -18.33
N VAL A 590 11.02 -22.30 -17.73
CA VAL A 590 10.51 -21.27 -16.85
C VAL A 590 11.14 -19.93 -17.23
N SER A 591 10.35 -18.87 -17.22
CA SER A 591 10.85 -17.51 -17.48
C SER A 591 11.64 -16.99 -16.27
N ASP A 592 12.36 -15.90 -16.49
CA ASP A 592 12.84 -15.03 -15.41
C ASP A 592 11.67 -14.51 -14.55
N PRO A 593 11.95 -14.14 -13.28
CA PRO A 593 10.91 -13.64 -12.39
C PRO A 593 10.37 -12.28 -12.82
N ILE A 594 9.06 -12.10 -12.68
CA ILE A 594 8.30 -10.89 -12.92
C ILE A 594 7.81 -10.37 -11.56
N ASP A 595 8.45 -9.32 -11.07
CA ASP A 595 8.08 -8.68 -9.81
C ASP A 595 7.01 -7.61 -10.06
N VAL A 596 5.89 -7.66 -9.33
CA VAL A 596 4.76 -6.73 -9.54
C VAL A 596 5.20 -5.29 -9.39
N GLY A 597 4.87 -4.45 -10.39
CA GLY A 597 5.21 -3.03 -10.45
C GLY A 597 6.62 -2.72 -10.97
N THR A 598 7.37 -3.71 -11.42
CA THR A 598 8.65 -3.49 -12.13
C THR A 598 8.44 -3.31 -13.63
N ALA A 599 9.49 -2.93 -14.37
CA ALA A 599 9.39 -2.76 -15.82
C ALA A 599 9.15 -4.08 -16.59
N THR A 600 9.44 -5.24 -15.97
CA THR A 600 9.13 -6.55 -16.53
C THR A 600 7.70 -6.98 -16.22
N ASP A 601 6.98 -6.25 -15.36
CA ASP A 601 5.57 -6.47 -15.08
C ASP A 601 4.71 -5.99 -16.26
N ASN A 602 4.53 -6.87 -17.23
CA ASN A 602 3.77 -6.62 -18.44
C ASN A 602 2.65 -7.67 -18.60
N ALA A 603 1.64 -7.34 -19.41
CA ALA A 603 0.55 -8.25 -19.70
C ALA A 603 1.04 -9.51 -20.44
N SER A 604 2.01 -9.38 -21.36
CA SER A 604 2.53 -10.49 -22.17
C SER A 604 3.95 -10.87 -21.73
N PRO A 605 4.38 -12.13 -21.94
CA PRO A 605 5.71 -12.63 -21.54
C PRO A 605 6.86 -12.14 -22.45
N MET A 606 6.78 -10.90 -22.95
CA MET A 606 7.73 -10.36 -23.92
C MET A 606 9.04 -9.95 -23.26
N GLY A 607 10.16 -10.17 -23.94
CA GLY A 607 11.48 -9.74 -23.47
C GLY A 607 12.00 -10.53 -22.27
N LEU A 608 11.26 -11.53 -21.79
CA LEU A 608 11.69 -12.39 -20.69
C LEU A 608 12.74 -13.37 -21.19
N SER A 609 13.76 -13.55 -20.35
CA SER A 609 14.72 -14.63 -20.44
C SER A 609 14.11 -15.93 -19.93
N TRP A 610 14.65 -17.06 -20.37
CA TRP A 610 14.12 -18.38 -20.04
C TRP A 610 15.23 -19.29 -19.53
N SER A 611 14.84 -20.26 -18.71
CA SER A 611 15.74 -21.28 -18.19
C SER A 611 15.09 -22.64 -18.32
N ARG A 612 15.93 -23.65 -18.56
CA ARG A 612 15.45 -25.03 -18.63
C ARG A 612 15.20 -25.57 -17.24
N ILE A 613 14.13 -26.33 -17.05
CA ILE A 613 13.90 -27.04 -15.80
C ILE A 613 14.64 -28.37 -15.86
N ASN A 614 15.63 -28.55 -14.97
CA ASN A 614 16.33 -29.82 -14.86
C ASN A 614 15.41 -30.83 -14.19
N ARG A 615 15.04 -31.88 -14.95
CA ARG A 615 14.42 -33.08 -14.37
C ARG A 615 15.50 -33.83 -13.58
N VAL A 616 15.72 -33.43 -12.35
CA VAL A 616 16.36 -34.34 -11.40
C VAL A 616 15.36 -35.46 -11.18
N GLU A 617 15.80 -36.72 -11.32
CA GLU A 617 14.99 -37.87 -10.92
C GLU A 617 14.45 -37.55 -9.52
N LEU A 618 13.13 -37.36 -9.44
CA LEU A 618 12.41 -37.08 -8.20
C LEU A 618 12.62 -38.28 -7.28
N ASP A 619 13.77 -38.32 -6.59
CA ASP A 619 13.98 -39.28 -5.54
C ASP A 619 12.97 -38.93 -4.45
N THR A 620 12.15 -39.93 -4.10
CA THR A 620 10.71 -39.80 -3.82
C THR A 620 10.31 -39.05 -2.54
N GLU A 621 11.22 -38.31 -1.91
CA GLU A 621 11.04 -37.70 -0.58
C GLU A 621 11.04 -36.15 -0.59
N ASN A 622 11.52 -35.50 -1.66
CA ASN A 622 11.69 -34.03 -1.70
C ASN A 622 10.84 -33.31 -2.76
N TYR A 623 9.53 -33.24 -2.50
CA TYR A 623 8.49 -32.45 -3.20
C TYR A 623 8.79 -30.95 -3.51
N PHE A 624 9.81 -30.26 -2.96
CA PHE A 624 9.95 -28.79 -3.03
C PHE A 624 11.12 -28.34 -3.93
N ASP A 625 12.00 -29.26 -4.38
CA ASP A 625 13.09 -28.96 -5.35
C ASP A 625 12.64 -29.19 -6.81
N MET A 626 11.33 -29.15 -7.04
CA MET A 626 10.71 -29.65 -8.28
C MET A 626 11.15 -28.88 -9.52
N PHE A 627 11.60 -27.65 -9.34
CA PHE A 627 12.12 -26.80 -10.40
C PHE A 627 13.55 -26.41 -10.07
N LEU A 628 14.49 -27.37 -10.13
CA LEU A 628 15.89 -27.00 -10.25
C LEU A 628 16.06 -26.27 -11.57
N ILE A 629 16.10 -24.94 -11.48
CA ILE A 629 16.33 -24.05 -12.61
C ILE A 629 17.73 -24.39 -13.12
N GLY A 630 17.75 -24.99 -14.31
CA GLY A 630 18.94 -25.40 -15.01
C GLY A 630 19.60 -24.23 -15.72
N GLY A 631 20.33 -24.55 -16.79
CA GLY A 631 20.97 -23.51 -17.59
C GLY A 631 19.94 -22.55 -18.19
N HIS A 632 20.30 -21.26 -18.14
CA HIS A 632 19.64 -20.22 -18.94
C HIS A 632 19.69 -20.60 -20.42
N ILE A 633 18.59 -20.35 -21.12
CA ILE A 633 18.51 -20.46 -22.57
C ILE A 633 18.30 -19.07 -23.13
N ASP A 634 19.05 -18.77 -24.19
CA ASP A 634 18.88 -17.55 -24.96
C ASP A 634 17.64 -17.71 -25.84
N THR A 635 16.45 -17.64 -25.24
CA THR A 635 15.17 -17.59 -25.93
C THR A 635 14.47 -16.34 -25.44
N VAL A 636 13.93 -15.53 -26.35
CA VAL A 636 13.12 -14.36 -26.01
C VAL A 636 11.84 -14.42 -26.81
N LEU A 637 10.71 -14.04 -26.21
CA LEU A 637 9.43 -13.91 -26.91
C LEU A 637 9.18 -12.45 -27.29
N LEU A 638 8.64 -12.26 -28.50
CA LEU A 638 8.18 -11.00 -29.06
C LEU A 638 6.70 -11.09 -29.41
N CYS A 639 6.05 -9.94 -29.56
CA CYS A 639 4.72 -9.90 -30.16
C CYS A 639 4.83 -10.19 -31.66
N ALA A 640 3.95 -11.01 -32.23
CA ALA A 640 3.92 -11.23 -33.67
C ALA A 640 3.45 -9.98 -34.44
N THR A 641 2.62 -9.15 -33.81
CA THR A 641 2.11 -7.90 -34.36
C THR A 641 2.78 -6.71 -33.69
N CYS A 642 3.00 -5.63 -34.45
CA CYS A 642 3.61 -4.43 -33.91
C CYS A 642 2.60 -3.55 -33.18
N SER A 643 3.01 -3.02 -32.03
CA SER A 643 2.21 -2.15 -31.17
C SER A 643 3.08 -1.07 -30.55
N LYS A 644 2.50 -0.24 -29.69
CA LYS A 644 3.29 0.74 -28.92
C LYS A 644 4.25 0.06 -27.93
N VAL A 645 3.87 -1.11 -27.41
CA VAL A 645 4.64 -1.87 -26.42
C VAL A 645 5.63 -2.81 -27.09
N SER A 646 5.30 -3.28 -28.29
CA SER A 646 6.19 -4.07 -29.15
C SER A 646 6.42 -3.33 -30.47
N PRO A 647 7.25 -2.27 -30.47
CA PRO A 647 7.56 -1.55 -31.70
C PRO A 647 8.43 -2.42 -32.60
N CYS A 648 8.35 -2.17 -33.91
CA CYS A 648 9.28 -2.75 -34.87
C CYS A 648 10.71 -2.37 -34.52
N LEU A 649 11.61 -3.35 -34.57
CA LEU A 649 13.03 -3.19 -34.36
C LEU A 649 13.71 -2.67 -35.64
N ASN A 650 14.98 -2.29 -35.53
CA ASN A 650 15.84 -1.92 -36.67
C ASN A 650 15.22 -0.90 -37.65
N GLN A 651 14.59 0.13 -37.09
CA GLN A 651 13.92 1.21 -37.83
C GLN A 651 12.74 0.74 -38.71
N GLY A 652 12.21 -0.46 -38.46
CA GLY A 652 10.98 -0.92 -39.10
C GLY A 652 9.82 0.02 -38.78
N VAL A 653 8.87 0.11 -39.70
CA VAL A 653 7.66 0.93 -39.53
C VAL A 653 6.46 0.00 -39.38
N CYS A 654 5.69 0.20 -38.31
CA CYS A 654 4.45 -0.53 -38.09
C CYS A 654 3.36 -0.04 -39.05
N ASP A 655 2.84 -0.92 -39.89
CA ASP A 655 1.79 -0.58 -40.84
C ASP A 655 0.38 -0.62 -40.22
N GLY A 656 -0.64 -0.28 -41.02
CA GLY A 656 -2.03 -0.24 -40.56
C GLY A 656 -2.61 -1.62 -40.18
N ASP A 657 -1.98 -2.70 -40.64
CA ASP A 657 -2.35 -4.09 -40.35
C ASP A 657 -1.55 -4.66 -39.17
N GLN A 658 -0.84 -3.79 -38.43
CA GLN A 658 0.04 -4.16 -37.32
C GLN A 658 1.16 -5.12 -37.72
N ARG A 659 1.67 -5.00 -38.95
CA ARG A 659 2.86 -5.72 -39.43
C ARG A 659 4.03 -4.76 -39.55
N CYS A 660 5.23 -5.26 -39.28
CA CYS A 660 6.43 -4.45 -39.48
C CYS A 660 6.88 -4.46 -40.93
N GLN A 661 7.03 -3.26 -41.49
CA GLN A 661 7.72 -3.03 -42.75
C GLN A 661 9.21 -2.81 -42.45
N CYS A 662 9.99 -3.85 -42.66
CA CYS A 662 11.42 -3.85 -42.36
C CYS A 662 12.21 -2.99 -43.34
N THR A 663 13.20 -2.28 -42.80
CA THR A 663 14.18 -1.56 -43.61
C THR A 663 15.10 -2.56 -44.33
N LEU A 664 15.72 -2.12 -45.42
CA LEU A 664 16.57 -2.97 -46.25
C LEU A 664 17.66 -3.67 -45.42
N GLY A 665 17.70 -5.00 -45.50
CA GLY A 665 18.67 -5.84 -44.80
C GLY A 665 18.21 -6.39 -43.45
N HIS A 666 17.02 -6.02 -42.99
CA HIS A 666 16.40 -6.61 -41.81
C HIS A 666 15.24 -7.51 -42.20
N VAL A 667 15.09 -8.63 -41.49
CA VAL A 667 14.03 -9.63 -41.68
C VAL A 667 13.45 -10.04 -40.32
N GLY A 668 12.39 -10.84 -40.34
CA GLY A 668 11.64 -11.24 -39.14
C GLY A 668 10.32 -10.49 -38.99
N ARG A 669 9.47 -10.94 -38.05
CA ARG A 669 8.12 -10.38 -37.88
C ARG A 669 8.14 -8.96 -37.30
N GLN A 670 9.12 -8.67 -36.46
CA GLN A 670 9.41 -7.37 -35.86
C GLN A 670 10.66 -6.72 -36.46
N CYS A 671 11.19 -7.24 -37.56
CA CYS A 671 12.47 -6.81 -38.15
C CYS A 671 13.66 -7.03 -37.22
N GLU A 672 13.58 -8.03 -36.35
CA GLU A 672 14.55 -8.36 -35.31
C GLU A 672 15.89 -8.85 -35.88
N ALA A 673 15.86 -9.60 -36.99
CA ALA A 673 17.04 -10.21 -37.57
C ALA A 673 17.76 -9.25 -38.53
N ASP A 674 19.04 -8.98 -38.25
CA ASP A 674 19.92 -8.21 -39.11
C ASP A 674 20.74 -9.16 -40.02
N CYS A 675 20.44 -9.14 -41.31
CA CYS A 675 21.13 -9.97 -42.30
C CYS A 675 22.56 -9.52 -42.59
N TRP A 676 22.97 -8.36 -42.11
CA TRP A 676 24.33 -7.87 -42.23
C TRP A 676 25.25 -8.47 -41.16
N GLU A 677 24.76 -8.54 -39.93
CA GLU A 677 25.52 -9.04 -38.79
C GLU A 677 25.47 -10.56 -38.71
N ASP A 678 24.32 -11.17 -39.01
CA ASP A 678 24.15 -12.62 -38.98
C ASP A 678 23.43 -13.15 -40.23
N PRO A 679 24.11 -13.21 -41.38
CA PRO A 679 23.53 -13.76 -42.60
C PRO A 679 23.24 -15.27 -42.48
N GLY A 680 23.79 -15.95 -41.48
CA GLY A 680 23.68 -17.39 -41.25
C GLY A 680 22.44 -17.83 -40.48
N ASN A 681 21.60 -16.89 -40.02
CA ASN A 681 20.40 -17.17 -39.22
C ASN A 681 19.29 -17.96 -39.95
N GLY A 682 19.47 -18.27 -41.24
CA GLY A 682 18.53 -19.06 -42.04
C GLY A 682 17.27 -18.31 -42.49
N LEU A 683 17.10 -17.06 -42.05
CA LEU A 683 15.95 -16.21 -42.38
C LEU A 683 16.30 -15.20 -43.46
N CYS A 684 17.57 -14.84 -43.54
CA CYS A 684 18.09 -13.97 -44.57
C CYS A 684 18.02 -14.65 -45.94
N PRO A 685 17.47 -13.97 -46.97
CA PRO A 685 17.44 -14.50 -48.31
C PRO A 685 18.85 -14.91 -48.74
N ARG A 686 18.99 -16.10 -49.33
CA ARG A 686 20.27 -16.69 -49.75
C ARG A 686 21.12 -15.77 -50.63
N CYS A 687 20.47 -14.83 -51.33
CA CYS A 687 21.12 -13.80 -52.12
C CYS A 687 22.09 -12.92 -51.28
N PHE A 688 21.76 -12.63 -50.01
CA PHE A 688 22.62 -11.89 -49.09
C PHE A 688 23.88 -12.68 -48.70
N LEU A 689 23.74 -14.02 -48.56
CA LEU A 689 24.84 -14.92 -48.20
C LEU A 689 25.85 -15.10 -49.34
N GLU A 690 25.40 -15.17 -50.59
CA GLU A 690 26.25 -15.62 -51.70
C GLU A 690 26.98 -14.50 -52.44
N TYR A 691 26.40 -13.30 -52.55
CA TYR A 691 26.94 -12.27 -53.44
C TYR A 691 27.63 -11.11 -52.74
N GLY A 692 27.52 -10.99 -51.41
CA GLY A 692 27.82 -9.72 -50.75
C GLY A 692 27.07 -8.57 -51.44
N TRP A 693 27.40 -7.33 -51.13
CA TRP A 693 26.66 -6.17 -51.65
C TRP A 693 27.05 -5.80 -53.10
N ASP A 694 26.92 -6.74 -54.04
CA ASP A 694 26.78 -6.37 -55.44
C ASP A 694 25.35 -5.81 -55.64
N ASN A 695 25.24 -4.67 -56.35
CA ASN A 695 23.98 -3.94 -56.63
C ASN A 695 22.82 -4.80 -57.16
N LYS A 696 23.10 -6.05 -57.54
CA LYS A 696 22.17 -7.02 -58.10
C LYS A 696 21.14 -7.57 -57.10
N CYS A 697 21.47 -7.75 -55.81
CA CYS A 697 20.48 -8.18 -54.81
C CYS A 697 19.48 -7.08 -54.46
N GLN A 698 19.96 -5.82 -54.45
CA GLN A 698 19.12 -4.67 -54.12
C GLN A 698 18.00 -4.49 -55.16
N ASP A 699 18.32 -4.68 -56.44
CA ASP A 699 17.34 -4.60 -57.53
C ASP A 699 16.30 -5.74 -57.46
N CYS A 700 16.65 -6.92 -56.94
CA CYS A 700 15.70 -8.03 -56.77
C CYS A 700 14.79 -7.90 -55.53
N PHE A 701 15.26 -7.28 -54.44
CA PHE A 701 14.50 -7.22 -53.19
C PHE A 701 13.33 -6.22 -53.22
N TRP A 702 13.49 -5.09 -53.93
CA TRP A 702 12.47 -4.03 -53.97
C TRP A 702 11.33 -4.31 -54.96
N ASP A 703 11.53 -5.21 -55.92
CA ASP A 703 10.56 -5.48 -56.97
C ASP A 703 9.68 -6.67 -56.58
N SER A 704 8.64 -6.41 -55.79
CA SER A 704 7.63 -7.40 -55.34
C SER A 704 6.80 -8.06 -56.47
N LYS A 705 7.23 -7.87 -57.73
CA LYS A 705 6.74 -8.55 -58.93
C LYS A 705 7.83 -9.28 -59.71
N ALA A 706 9.03 -9.47 -59.15
CA ALA A 706 10.14 -10.10 -59.86
C ALA A 706 10.03 -11.64 -59.91
N LEU A 707 9.07 -12.14 -60.69
CA LEU A 707 9.28 -13.35 -61.48
C LEU A 707 10.24 -13.09 -62.67
N ASP A 708 10.70 -11.86 -62.84
CA ASP A 708 11.63 -11.43 -63.89
C ASP A 708 12.78 -10.59 -63.29
N CYS A 709 13.59 -11.15 -62.38
CA CYS A 709 14.92 -10.59 -62.13
C CYS A 709 15.80 -10.80 -63.38
N PRO A 710 16.31 -9.74 -64.05
CA PRO A 710 16.91 -9.85 -65.38
C PRO A 710 18.20 -10.69 -65.45
N ASP A 711 18.88 -10.88 -64.33
CA ASP A 711 20.19 -11.56 -64.29
C ASP A 711 20.14 -13.06 -64.01
N CYS A 712 18.99 -13.65 -63.67
CA CYS A 712 18.83 -15.11 -63.64
C CYS A 712 18.76 -15.73 -65.06
N ARG A 713 18.68 -14.91 -66.12
CA ARG A 713 18.55 -15.40 -67.51
C ARG A 713 19.86 -15.82 -68.16
N ASN A 714 21.02 -15.44 -67.61
CA ASN A 714 22.32 -15.64 -68.28
C ASN A 714 23.34 -16.44 -67.46
N ASP A 715 22.96 -16.97 -66.29
CA ASP A 715 23.81 -17.89 -65.55
C ASP A 715 23.53 -19.35 -65.98
N PRO A 716 24.54 -20.15 -66.41
CA PRO A 716 24.35 -21.55 -66.75
C PRO A 716 23.87 -22.46 -65.60
N PHE A 717 23.68 -21.93 -64.39
CA PHE A 717 23.10 -22.62 -63.23
C PHE A 717 21.65 -22.23 -62.89
N ALA A 718 20.95 -21.54 -63.79
CA ALA A 718 19.56 -21.07 -63.59
C ALA A 718 18.49 -22.17 -63.39
N SER A 719 18.84 -23.46 -63.40
CA SER A 719 17.93 -24.54 -63.00
C SER A 719 17.67 -24.59 -61.49
N ASP A 720 18.54 -24.00 -60.68
CA ASP A 720 18.48 -24.13 -59.22
C ASP A 720 17.76 -22.93 -58.54
N CYS A 721 17.45 -21.86 -59.29
CA CYS A 721 16.68 -20.71 -58.78
C CYS A 721 15.16 -20.94 -58.76
N ILE A 722 14.64 -21.92 -59.51
CA ILE A 722 13.19 -22.19 -59.59
C ILE A 722 12.67 -22.92 -58.33
N ASP A 723 13.55 -23.52 -57.53
CA ASP A 723 13.16 -24.19 -56.28
C ASP A 723 13.05 -23.24 -55.07
N CYS A 724 13.41 -21.94 -55.20
CA CYS A 724 13.43 -20.99 -54.07
C CYS A 724 12.04 -20.49 -53.61
N PHE A 725 10.94 -20.86 -54.27
CA PHE A 725 9.57 -20.52 -53.84
C PHE A 725 8.67 -21.76 -53.60
N GLY A 726 9.27 -22.95 -53.48
CA GLY A 726 8.55 -24.19 -53.16
C GLY A 726 8.41 -24.40 -51.65
N ASN A 727 7.34 -23.86 -51.06
CA ASN A 727 6.58 -24.37 -49.89
C ASN A 727 6.00 -23.26 -48.98
N ILE A 728 5.23 -22.35 -49.56
CA ILE A 728 4.15 -21.68 -48.83
C ILE A 728 2.86 -22.05 -49.54
N THR A 729 2.22 -23.12 -49.07
CA THR A 729 0.89 -23.53 -49.55
C THR A 729 -0.16 -22.54 -49.08
N SER A 730 -0.61 -21.68 -49.99
CA SER A 730 -1.91 -21.00 -49.91
C SER A 730 -2.89 -21.68 -50.88
N PRO A 731 -4.05 -22.19 -50.43
CA PRO A 731 -4.96 -22.94 -51.28
C PRO A 731 -5.89 -21.96 -52.02
N GLY A 732 -5.62 -21.66 -53.29
CA GLY A 732 -6.58 -20.84 -54.02
C GLY A 732 -6.22 -20.32 -55.41
N CYS A 733 -5.63 -21.11 -56.31
CA CYS A 733 -5.64 -20.74 -57.74
C CYS A 733 -5.67 -21.99 -58.65
N LYS A 734 -6.87 -22.36 -59.12
CA LYS A 734 -7.06 -23.25 -60.28
C LYS A 734 -7.17 -22.38 -61.53
N GLY A 735 -6.18 -22.47 -62.42
CA GLY A 735 -6.25 -21.94 -63.78
C GLY A 735 -6.61 -23.05 -64.77
N GLU A 736 -7.80 -22.98 -65.37
CA GLU A 736 -8.17 -23.76 -66.55
C GLU A 736 -7.85 -22.96 -67.82
N GLY A 737 -7.25 -23.64 -68.81
CA GLY A 737 -6.81 -23.05 -70.06
C GLY A 737 -7.85 -23.05 -71.18
N ARG A 738 -7.88 -21.91 -71.89
CA ARG A 738 -8.07 -21.71 -73.35
C ARG A 738 -9.33 -22.24 -74.04
N ASN A 739 -10.10 -21.33 -74.65
CA ASN A 739 -10.04 -21.02 -76.10
C ASN A 739 -11.11 -19.98 -76.51
N GLY A 740 -10.77 -19.12 -77.49
CA GLY A 740 -11.77 -18.62 -78.44
C GLY A 740 -11.92 -17.09 -78.60
N THR A 741 -11.24 -16.56 -79.62
CA THR A 741 -11.73 -15.58 -80.63
C THR A 741 -12.39 -14.26 -80.21
N ALA A 742 -11.80 -13.18 -80.75
CA ALA A 742 -12.19 -11.78 -80.64
C ALA A 742 -13.50 -11.41 -81.35
N VAL A 743 -14.29 -10.50 -80.75
CA VAL A 743 -15.07 -9.44 -81.43
C VAL A 743 -15.19 -8.18 -80.54
N VAL A 744 -14.78 -7.06 -81.12
CA VAL A 744 -15.09 -5.62 -80.92
C VAL A 744 -16.24 -5.24 -79.94
N GLY A 745 -16.02 -4.21 -79.11
CA GLY A 745 -17.12 -3.38 -78.59
C GLY A 745 -16.87 -2.49 -77.36
N LEU A 746 -16.40 -1.25 -77.61
CA LEU A 746 -16.83 0.03 -76.98
C LEU A 746 -17.46 0.09 -75.55
N GLN A 747 -16.88 1.02 -74.77
CA GLN A 747 -17.52 2.07 -73.93
C GLN A 747 -17.93 1.82 -72.46
N ARG A 748 -17.24 2.61 -71.60
CA ARG A 748 -17.75 3.55 -70.56
C ARG A 748 -18.67 3.08 -69.41
N ARG A 749 -18.15 3.39 -68.20
CA ARG A 749 -18.74 4.15 -67.07
C ARG A 749 -19.75 3.49 -66.11
N TYR A 750 -19.38 3.67 -64.83
CA TYR A 750 -20.14 3.90 -63.60
C TYR A 750 -20.96 2.77 -62.97
N GLY A 751 -20.65 2.60 -61.68
CA GLY A 751 -21.32 1.88 -60.62
C GLY A 751 -20.40 1.96 -59.41
#